data_AF-Q9VXA5-F1
#
_entry.id   AF-Q9VXA5-F1
#
_cell.length_a   1.000
_cell.length_b   1.000
_cell.length_c   1.000
_cell.angle_alpha   90.00
_cell.angle_beta   90.00
_cell.angle_gamma   90.00
#
_symmetry.space_group_name_H-M   'P 1'
#
loop_
_entity.id
_entity.type
_entity.pdbx_description
1 polymer ?
#
loop_
_entity_poly.entity_id
_entity_poly.type
_entity_poly.pdbx_seq_one_letter_code
_entity_poly.pdbx_strand_id
1 'polypeptide(L)'
;MVHHSNEDAMNKIPLKSAGGLDSDEEKNGGELMQDTAAAEEARREQMRVKVLAWMKKLTIVLICFIGIALISYVIISLCFSDWPKSTPNRNNTTTATTTTATPTTISTEATITTIAPSGLATTISTSTTTIATSATQQPPTATTTTTATRTTTTSRTDSNPSPTPKTFHLTDDEQQQEPETETDNIGNLNLGITSTATTPSDDVLPNVAASTAATTAAPPTWLADQIKIDTSEQYNSILGVYQHGAVSSDNLECSKIGSGILQKNGSAVDAAIAALLCNGLLTLQSMGIGGGHLMNVYNRKERHATAIDAREVAPYEATEDMFAQQPENSDKGPLSIAVPGEVMGYHVAHQKFGQLPWAELVAPSLELCEKGYHVSQHMERALDIALPYIKEHEQYQIYLNAETGKPHVAGTVVKPPKNLCKTYKLLAENGPMDMYNGTIAKLLAEDLQDMGSIILADDLESYEADVINSITMDLGDDTLYVVPPVSSGSVVAHVLAILQGYNFTAQDLSTEELKARTIHRFAEAMKFAFAQRPELGDMHFIDARELVSRLNSPDFGDQNRAKINDSHVLPDAQAYGANFAAIEDLDGTSNLVVLAPNGDAVSVTSSINSYFGSGLIGPRTGIVLNNGMNDFAVKNNIFALPQSQSNKIEAHKRAMSSQSPILLADKDGNMKMVIGAAGGSKIIPAVVEVAANVLWFGKDLRQAVDAPRFYHQLMPDVLEYEEDGFTESLLQLLTKRGHKLKSISVKTGSVVTAISRNATAIYANADYRKRGGVAGF
;
A
#
# COMPACT_ATOMS: atom_id res chain seq x y z
N MET A 1 -47.20 -11.62 -27.80
CA MET A 1 -47.71 -12.69 -28.69
C MET A 1 -46.83 -12.68 -29.93
N VAL A 2 -46.24 -13.77 -30.41
CA VAL A 2 -46.39 -15.21 -30.05
C VAL A 2 -45.02 -15.77 -29.63
N HIS A 3 -44.99 -16.80 -28.77
CA HIS A 3 -43.75 -17.50 -28.39
C HIS A 3 -43.26 -18.47 -29.47
N HIS A 4 -41.95 -18.67 -29.56
CA HIS A 4 -41.38 -20.01 -29.35
C HIS A 4 -39.90 -19.92 -28.92
N SER A 5 -39.47 -20.85 -28.09
CA SER A 5 -38.09 -21.05 -27.63
C SER A 5 -37.41 -22.18 -28.42
N ASN A 6 -36.07 -22.21 -28.43
CA ASN A 6 -35.28 -23.27 -27.78
C ASN A 6 -33.77 -23.01 -27.89
N GLU A 7 -32.98 -23.78 -27.13
CA GLU A 7 -31.55 -23.59 -26.86
C GLU A 7 -30.63 -24.44 -27.78
N ASP A 8 -29.33 -24.43 -27.47
CA ASP A 8 -28.26 -25.37 -27.88
C ASP A 8 -27.86 -25.50 -29.36
N ALA A 9 -26.76 -24.81 -29.72
CA ALA A 9 -25.95 -25.13 -30.91
C ALA A 9 -24.47 -24.65 -30.86
N MET A 10 -23.75 -24.77 -29.73
CA MET A 10 -22.28 -24.56 -29.72
C MET A 10 -21.51 -25.87 -29.92
N ASN A 11 -21.05 -26.15 -31.15
CA ASN A 11 -19.73 -26.74 -31.43
C ASN A 11 -19.40 -26.89 -32.92
N LYS A 12 -18.09 -26.97 -33.24
CA LYS A 12 -17.46 -27.28 -34.55
C LYS A 12 -17.57 -26.23 -35.67
N ILE A 13 -16.56 -25.36 -35.76
CA ILE A 13 -16.12 -24.74 -37.03
C ILE A 13 -15.00 -25.62 -37.61
N PRO A 14 -15.04 -26.03 -38.90
CA PRO A 14 -13.98 -26.80 -39.52
C PRO A 14 -12.86 -25.91 -40.08
N LEU A 15 -11.61 -26.31 -39.87
CA LEU A 15 -10.45 -25.71 -40.53
C LEU A 15 -10.51 -25.94 -42.05
N LYS A 16 -10.26 -24.89 -42.84
CA LYS A 16 -10.00 -25.01 -44.29
C LYS A 16 -8.51 -24.86 -44.55
N SER A 17 -7.92 -25.89 -45.14
CA SER A 17 -6.56 -25.87 -45.68
C SER A 17 -6.49 -25.09 -47.00
N ALA A 18 -5.43 -24.31 -47.16
CA ALA A 18 -4.85 -23.93 -48.44
C ALA A 18 -3.34 -24.26 -48.35
N GLY A 19 -2.73 -24.73 -49.44
CA GLY A 19 -1.35 -25.21 -49.40
C GLY A 19 -0.57 -24.89 -50.66
N GLY A 20 0.75 -24.75 -50.47
CA GLY A 20 1.77 -24.67 -51.52
C GLY A 20 2.07 -23.24 -52.01
N LEU A 21 3.32 -22.90 -52.35
CA LEU A 21 4.60 -23.62 -52.18
C LEU A 21 5.71 -22.58 -51.92
N ASP A 22 6.76 -22.96 -51.19
CA ASP A 22 8.13 -23.07 -51.72
C ASP A 22 9.07 -23.61 -50.61
N SER A 23 10.32 -23.94 -50.94
CA SER A 23 11.17 -24.88 -50.19
C SER A 23 12.44 -24.30 -49.57
N ASP A 24 13.14 -25.16 -48.81
CA ASP A 24 14.58 -25.11 -48.53
C ASP A 24 15.13 -24.21 -47.41
N GLU A 25 14.56 -24.25 -46.20
CA GLU A 25 15.35 -23.94 -44.97
C GLU A 25 14.98 -24.71 -43.68
N GLU A 26 14.48 -25.95 -43.77
CA GLU A 26 14.14 -26.76 -42.59
C GLU A 26 14.88 -28.12 -42.54
N LYS A 27 16.01 -28.15 -41.81
CA LYS A 27 16.69 -29.43 -41.48
C LYS A 27 17.48 -29.49 -40.17
N ASN A 28 17.71 -28.37 -39.47
CA ASN A 28 18.45 -28.33 -38.20
C ASN A 28 17.56 -28.05 -36.97
N GLY A 29 16.23 -27.91 -37.13
CA GLY A 29 15.31 -27.60 -36.03
C GLY A 29 14.79 -28.81 -35.23
N GLY A 30 14.93 -30.02 -35.77
CA GLY A 30 14.22 -31.21 -35.27
C GLY A 30 14.74 -31.79 -33.95
N GLU A 31 16.06 -31.82 -33.74
CA GLU A 31 16.66 -32.48 -32.57
C GLU A 31 16.51 -31.64 -31.28
N LEU A 32 16.65 -30.31 -31.38
CA LEU A 32 16.62 -29.42 -30.21
C LEU A 32 15.24 -29.34 -29.51
N MET A 33 14.15 -29.62 -30.23
CA MET A 33 12.80 -29.70 -29.65
C MET A 33 12.49 -31.05 -29.00
N GLN A 34 13.23 -32.12 -29.29
CA GLN A 34 13.00 -33.42 -28.66
C GLN A 34 13.67 -33.52 -27.28
N ASP A 35 14.89 -33.02 -27.14
CA ASP A 35 15.60 -32.98 -25.85
C ASP A 35 14.88 -32.12 -24.80
N THR A 36 14.30 -30.98 -25.22
CA THR A 36 13.57 -30.09 -24.32
C THR A 36 12.27 -30.72 -23.81
N ALA A 37 11.51 -31.41 -24.67
CA ALA A 37 10.32 -32.15 -24.27
C ALA A 37 10.65 -33.32 -23.32
N ALA A 38 11.69 -34.11 -23.63
CA ALA A 38 12.13 -35.23 -22.80
C ALA A 38 12.64 -34.76 -21.42
N ALA A 39 13.37 -33.65 -21.36
CA ALA A 39 13.83 -33.05 -20.11
C ALA A 39 12.67 -32.55 -19.23
N GLU A 40 11.59 -32.02 -19.83
CA GLU A 40 10.42 -31.58 -19.07
C GLU A 40 9.59 -32.77 -18.55
N GLU A 41 9.42 -33.83 -19.35
CA GLU A 41 8.73 -35.05 -18.90
C GLU A 41 9.49 -35.74 -17.74
N ALA A 42 10.84 -35.78 -17.81
CA ALA A 42 11.68 -36.26 -16.71
C ALA A 42 11.51 -35.43 -15.42
N ARG A 43 11.38 -34.09 -15.52
CA ARG A 43 11.08 -33.22 -14.38
C ARG A 43 9.69 -33.49 -13.79
N ARG A 44 8.67 -33.69 -14.64
CA ARG A 44 7.30 -34.02 -14.22
C ARG A 44 7.24 -35.37 -13.48
N GLU A 45 8.01 -36.37 -13.90
CA GLU A 45 8.05 -37.66 -13.21
C GLU A 45 8.84 -37.61 -11.89
N GLN A 46 9.95 -36.84 -11.81
CA GLN A 46 10.61 -36.56 -10.52
C GLN A 46 9.66 -35.86 -9.53
N MET A 47 8.82 -34.92 -9.98
CA MET A 47 7.81 -34.27 -9.15
C MET A 47 6.79 -35.28 -8.62
N ARG A 48 6.27 -36.18 -9.47
CA ARG A 48 5.36 -37.27 -9.05
C ARG A 48 5.98 -38.17 -7.98
N VAL A 49 7.25 -38.55 -8.13
CA VAL A 49 7.98 -39.36 -7.12
C VAL A 49 8.13 -38.61 -5.80
N LYS A 50 8.48 -37.32 -5.83
CA LYS A 50 8.56 -36.47 -4.62
C LYS A 50 7.21 -36.34 -3.91
N VAL A 51 6.12 -36.10 -4.66
CA VAL A 51 4.75 -36.02 -4.11
C VAL A 51 4.31 -37.36 -3.50
N LEU A 52 4.56 -38.49 -4.17
CA LEU A 52 4.26 -39.82 -3.63
C LEU A 52 5.06 -40.14 -2.35
N ALA A 53 6.32 -39.70 -2.26
CA ALA A 53 7.13 -39.85 -1.05
C ALA A 53 6.61 -38.97 0.10
N TRP A 54 6.17 -37.74 -0.19
CA TRP A 54 5.57 -36.83 0.78
C TRP A 54 4.21 -37.35 1.29
N MET A 55 3.32 -37.79 0.39
CA MET A 55 2.04 -38.40 0.77
C MET A 55 2.23 -39.63 1.66
N LYS A 56 3.21 -40.50 1.38
CA LYS A 56 3.54 -41.65 2.24
C LYS A 56 3.98 -41.21 3.65
N LYS A 57 4.82 -40.17 3.78
CA LYS A 57 5.18 -39.61 5.09
C LYS A 57 3.95 -39.09 5.83
N LEU A 58 3.09 -38.33 5.15
CA LEU A 58 1.85 -37.78 5.72
C LEU A 58 0.91 -38.90 6.22
N THR A 59 0.73 -39.97 5.44
CA THR A 59 -0.09 -41.13 5.85
C THR A 59 0.48 -41.84 7.09
N ILE A 60 1.80 -41.99 7.20
CA ILE A 60 2.45 -42.58 8.39
C ILE A 60 2.19 -41.72 9.62
N VAL A 61 2.36 -40.40 9.51
CA VAL A 61 2.08 -39.45 10.61
C VAL A 61 0.61 -39.53 11.05
N LEU A 62 -0.32 -39.58 10.10
CA LEU A 62 -1.76 -39.70 10.40
C LEU A 62 -2.09 -41.00 11.16
N ILE A 63 -1.50 -42.13 10.75
CA ILE A 63 -1.67 -43.43 11.43
C ILE A 63 -1.10 -43.37 12.87
N CYS A 64 0.05 -42.74 13.07
CA CYS A 64 0.63 -42.54 14.41
C CYS A 64 -0.29 -41.69 15.31
N PHE A 65 -0.84 -40.58 14.82
CA PHE A 65 -1.80 -39.76 15.57
C PHE A 65 -3.06 -40.52 15.96
N ILE A 66 -3.65 -41.29 15.03
CA ILE A 66 -4.83 -42.14 15.31
C ILE A 66 -4.49 -43.21 16.36
N GLY A 67 -3.31 -43.83 16.28
CA GLY A 67 -2.83 -44.80 17.28
C GLY A 67 -2.70 -44.18 18.68
N ILE A 68 -2.09 -43.00 18.79
CA ILE A 68 -1.95 -42.27 20.07
C ILE A 68 -3.32 -41.92 20.65
N ALA A 69 -4.25 -41.43 19.82
CA ALA A 69 -5.61 -41.08 20.24
C ALA A 69 -6.39 -42.30 20.75
N LEU A 70 -6.29 -43.45 20.08
CA LEU A 70 -6.92 -44.70 20.52
C LEU A 70 -6.32 -45.23 21.83
N ILE A 71 -4.99 -45.18 21.99
CA ILE A 71 -4.32 -45.56 23.24
C ILE A 71 -4.78 -44.66 24.39
N SER A 72 -4.84 -43.34 24.15
CA SER A 72 -5.32 -42.36 25.14
C SER A 72 -6.77 -42.61 25.54
N TYR A 73 -7.64 -42.91 24.57
CA TYR A 73 -9.05 -43.25 24.82
C TYR A 73 -9.21 -44.52 25.66
N VAL A 74 -8.40 -45.57 25.41
CA VAL A 74 -8.42 -46.81 26.19
C VAL A 74 -7.93 -46.56 27.63
N ILE A 75 -6.85 -45.79 27.81
CA ILE A 75 -6.34 -45.43 29.14
C ILE A 75 -7.41 -44.66 29.94
N ILE A 76 -8.03 -43.63 29.34
CA ILE A 76 -9.11 -42.86 29.97
C ILE A 76 -10.29 -43.77 30.34
N SER A 77 -10.71 -44.66 29.44
CA SER A 77 -11.83 -45.59 29.67
C SER A 77 -11.57 -46.55 30.83
N LEU A 78 -10.34 -47.05 30.97
CA LEU A 78 -9.92 -47.88 32.10
C LEU A 78 -9.91 -47.07 33.41
N CYS A 79 -9.36 -45.85 33.41
CA CYS A 79 -9.33 -44.98 34.60
C CYS A 79 -10.72 -44.60 35.14
N PHE A 80 -11.76 -44.57 34.31
CA PHE A 80 -13.15 -44.27 34.73
C PHE A 80 -14.02 -45.51 35.00
N SER A 81 -13.46 -46.72 34.94
CA SER A 81 -14.24 -47.97 35.14
C SER A 81 -14.64 -48.22 36.60
N ASP A 82 -13.82 -47.80 37.58
CA ASP A 82 -13.98 -48.15 39.00
C ASP A 82 -14.64 -47.05 39.87
N TRP A 83 -15.61 -46.30 39.34
CA TRP A 83 -16.35 -45.29 40.13
C TRP A 83 -17.65 -45.87 40.75
N PRO A 84 -17.77 -46.00 42.10
CA PRO A 84 -18.94 -46.63 42.71
C PRO A 84 -20.21 -45.78 42.60
N LYS A 85 -21.33 -46.43 42.22
CA LYS A 85 -22.67 -45.82 42.22
C LYS A 85 -23.34 -46.00 43.58
N SER A 86 -23.47 -44.93 44.36
CA SER A 86 -24.17 -44.95 45.66
C SER A 86 -25.67 -44.65 45.52
N THR A 87 -26.52 -45.61 45.87
CA THR A 87 -27.99 -45.42 45.98
C THR A 87 -28.41 -45.02 47.40
N PRO A 88 -29.43 -44.15 47.59
CA PRO A 88 -29.81 -43.59 48.89
C PRO A 88 -30.78 -44.51 49.68
N ASN A 89 -30.71 -44.50 51.03
CA ASN A 89 -31.69 -45.22 51.86
C ASN A 89 -31.97 -44.65 53.28
N ARG A 90 -32.88 -43.68 53.33
CA ARG A 90 -34.07 -43.57 54.22
C ARG A 90 -33.99 -43.85 55.76
N ASN A 91 -34.10 -42.73 56.53
CA ASN A 91 -34.93 -42.48 57.73
C ASN A 91 -34.49 -42.75 59.21
N ASN A 92 -34.83 -41.74 60.04
CA ASN A 92 -35.13 -41.69 61.50
C ASN A 92 -33.94 -41.89 62.48
N THR A 93 -33.81 -41.14 63.59
CA THR A 93 -34.84 -40.83 64.62
C THR A 93 -34.59 -39.50 65.40
N THR A 94 -35.70 -38.88 65.86
CA THR A 94 -35.99 -37.84 66.89
C THR A 94 -34.88 -37.44 67.92
N THR A 95 -34.77 -36.23 68.52
CA THR A 95 -35.82 -35.38 69.16
C THR A 95 -35.36 -33.93 69.53
N ALA A 96 -36.19 -32.91 69.21
CA ALA A 96 -36.40 -31.57 69.87
C ALA A 96 -35.19 -30.64 70.25
N THR A 97 -35.26 -29.31 70.44
CA THR A 97 -36.31 -28.26 70.63
C THR A 97 -35.64 -26.86 70.33
N THR A 98 -36.20 -25.63 70.23
CA THR A 98 -37.52 -24.96 70.44
C THR A 98 -37.55 -23.58 69.70
N THR A 99 -38.72 -23.08 69.23
CA THR A 99 -39.15 -21.64 69.07
C THR A 99 -38.29 -20.62 68.27
N THR A 100 -38.81 -19.65 67.47
CA THR A 100 -40.20 -19.15 67.27
C THR A 100 -40.45 -18.51 65.88
N ALA A 101 -41.66 -18.71 65.34
CA ALA A 101 -42.50 -17.79 64.53
C ALA A 101 -41.91 -16.91 63.37
N THR A 102 -41.97 -17.47 62.16
CA THR A 102 -42.84 -17.10 60.99
C THR A 102 -44.02 -16.08 61.23
N PRO A 103 -44.68 -15.47 60.18
CA PRO A 103 -45.19 -16.17 58.96
C PRO A 103 -45.34 -15.43 57.59
N THR A 104 -45.39 -16.25 56.52
CA THR A 104 -46.18 -16.15 55.24
C THR A 104 -46.13 -14.88 54.36
N THR A 105 -45.84 -14.90 53.04
CA THR A 105 -46.46 -15.60 51.86
C THR A 105 -47.91 -15.17 51.55
N ILE A 106 -48.46 -15.21 50.32
CA ILE A 106 -48.10 -15.97 49.09
C ILE A 106 -48.57 -15.26 47.78
N SER A 107 -48.44 -15.97 46.65
CA SER A 107 -48.78 -15.71 45.22
C SER A 107 -50.24 -15.27 44.89
N THR A 108 -50.77 -15.14 43.65
CA THR A 108 -50.37 -15.41 42.22
C THR A 108 -51.41 -14.73 41.29
N GLU A 109 -51.05 -14.40 40.02
CA GLU A 109 -51.91 -14.43 38.80
C GLU A 109 -53.25 -13.64 38.72
N ALA A 110 -53.82 -13.23 37.57
CA ALA A 110 -53.31 -12.98 36.20
C ALA A 110 -54.40 -12.24 35.35
N THR A 111 -54.11 -12.01 34.06
CA THR A 111 -55.09 -12.01 32.94
C THR A 111 -55.99 -10.78 32.67
N ILE A 112 -55.61 -10.02 31.62
CA ILE A 112 -56.45 -9.43 30.54
C ILE A 112 -57.68 -8.56 30.91
N THR A 113 -57.74 -7.33 30.37
CA THR A 113 -58.76 -6.89 29.37
C THR A 113 -58.40 -5.52 28.76
N THR A 114 -58.60 -5.37 27.45
CA THR A 114 -58.44 -4.14 26.67
C THR A 114 -59.59 -3.15 26.87
N ILE A 115 -59.33 -1.84 26.85
CA ILE A 115 -60.23 -0.82 26.28
C ILE A 115 -59.45 0.46 25.92
N ALA A 116 -59.76 1.00 24.75
CA ALA A 116 -59.57 2.39 24.32
C ALA A 116 -61.00 2.88 23.93
N PRO A 117 -61.33 4.20 23.82
CA PRO A 117 -60.50 5.21 23.17
C PRO A 117 -60.71 6.64 23.72
N SER A 118 -60.63 7.62 22.81
CA SER A 118 -60.99 9.04 22.90
C SER A 118 -59.93 9.98 23.47
N GLY A 119 -59.85 11.15 22.84
CA GLY A 119 -59.06 12.30 23.27
C GLY A 119 -59.84 13.57 22.96
N LEU A 120 -59.29 14.73 23.33
CA LEU A 120 -59.86 16.04 23.04
C LEU A 120 -58.74 17.06 22.83
N ALA A 121 -58.98 18.03 21.94
CA ALA A 121 -58.06 19.11 21.66
C ALA A 121 -58.69 20.45 22.07
N THR A 122 -57.86 21.35 22.62
CA THR A 122 -58.22 22.74 22.90
C THR A 122 -57.06 23.65 22.49
N THR A 123 -57.38 24.85 22.03
CA THR A 123 -56.51 25.71 21.22
C THR A 123 -56.00 26.97 21.95
N ILE A 124 -54.83 27.45 21.51
CA ILE A 124 -54.43 28.87 21.32
C ILE A 124 -54.54 29.82 22.54
N SER A 125 -53.41 30.39 22.96
CA SER A 125 -53.12 31.81 22.65
C SER A 125 -51.65 32.22 22.93
N THR A 126 -51.29 33.40 22.45
CA THR A 126 -49.93 33.97 22.36
C THR A 126 -49.70 35.15 23.30
N SER A 127 -48.45 35.41 23.69
CA SER A 127 -47.97 36.78 23.95
C SER A 127 -46.49 36.96 23.62
N THR A 128 -46.15 38.16 23.14
CA THR A 128 -44.81 38.55 22.64
C THR A 128 -44.26 39.67 23.53
N THR A 129 -42.94 39.79 23.69
CA THR A 129 -42.25 41.07 23.94
C THR A 129 -40.78 40.97 23.50
N THR A 130 -40.27 42.05 22.89
CA THR A 130 -38.89 42.20 22.38
C THR A 130 -38.10 43.18 23.26
N ILE A 131 -36.76 43.13 23.23
CA ILE A 131 -35.82 44.29 23.18
C ILE A 131 -34.37 43.76 23.14
N ALA A 132 -33.40 44.58 22.72
CA ALA A 132 -32.10 44.13 22.20
C ALA A 132 -30.87 44.90 22.77
N THR A 133 -29.69 44.45 22.32
CA THR A 133 -28.38 45.16 22.28
C THR A 133 -27.71 45.61 23.58
N SER A 134 -26.49 45.10 23.79
CA SER A 134 -25.26 45.89 24.04
C SER A 134 -24.03 45.01 23.81
N ALA A 135 -22.86 45.61 23.56
CA ALA A 135 -21.58 44.90 23.36
C ALA A 135 -20.44 45.64 24.07
N THR A 136 -19.37 44.93 24.49
CA THR A 136 -17.93 45.28 24.30
C THR A 136 -16.95 44.48 25.18
N GLN A 137 -15.76 44.21 24.62
CA GLN A 137 -14.40 44.18 25.22
C GLN A 137 -14.04 43.34 26.48
N GLN A 138 -13.27 42.26 26.23
CA GLN A 138 -11.86 42.03 26.64
C GLN A 138 -11.28 42.65 27.94
N PRO A 139 -10.53 41.85 28.72
CA PRO A 139 -9.29 42.28 29.41
C PRO A 139 -8.03 41.44 29.06
N PRO A 140 -6.79 41.84 29.48
CA PRO A 140 -5.52 41.34 28.93
C PRO A 140 -4.56 40.62 29.92
N THR A 141 -3.28 40.47 29.50
CA THR A 141 -2.21 39.58 29.99
C THR A 141 -1.27 40.16 31.08
N ALA A 142 -0.49 39.25 31.72
CA ALA A 142 0.81 39.46 32.43
C ALA A 142 0.73 39.97 33.91
N THR A 143 1.74 39.82 34.80
CA THR A 143 3.17 39.42 34.66
C THR A 143 3.74 38.78 35.96
N THR A 144 4.78 37.92 35.87
CA THR A 144 5.87 37.58 36.86
C THR A 144 5.66 37.60 38.40
N THR A 145 6.25 36.61 39.11
CA THR A 145 7.21 36.80 40.24
C THR A 145 7.97 35.49 40.59
N THR A 146 9.13 35.64 41.23
CA THR A 146 10.30 34.74 41.36
C THR A 146 10.29 33.71 42.53
N THR A 147 11.18 32.70 42.41
CA THR A 147 11.94 32.01 43.49
C THR A 147 11.23 31.08 44.50
N ALA A 148 11.62 29.79 44.53
CA ALA A 148 12.11 29.09 45.74
C ALA A 148 12.70 27.69 45.44
N THR A 149 13.88 27.39 45.99
CA THR A 149 14.50 26.05 45.98
C THR A 149 14.00 25.21 47.17
N ARG A 150 13.79 23.90 47.02
CA ARG A 150 13.78 22.99 48.18
C ARG A 150 14.23 21.56 47.87
N THR A 151 15.23 21.11 48.62
CA THR A 151 15.82 19.75 48.55
C THR A 151 15.54 19.01 49.86
N THR A 152 15.03 17.77 49.82
CA THR A 152 15.09 16.81 50.96
C THR A 152 14.87 15.35 50.52
N THR A 153 15.95 14.71 50.08
CA THR A 153 16.59 13.54 50.72
C THR A 153 15.75 12.49 51.50
N THR A 154 15.85 11.22 51.07
CA THR A 154 15.70 9.94 51.85
C THR A 154 14.32 9.57 52.45
N SER A 155 13.94 8.29 52.55
CA SER A 155 14.75 7.12 52.98
C SER A 155 14.42 5.75 52.33
N ARG A 156 15.34 4.79 52.49
CA ARG A 156 15.15 3.34 52.24
C ARG A 156 14.71 2.61 53.52
N THR A 157 14.14 1.42 53.34
CA THR A 157 14.34 0.25 54.24
C THR A 157 14.41 -1.02 53.38
N ASP A 158 15.47 -1.82 53.53
CA ASP A 158 15.72 -3.05 52.77
C ASP A 158 15.23 -4.31 53.53
N SER A 159 14.79 -5.35 52.80
CA SER A 159 14.76 -6.75 53.28
C SER A 159 14.89 -7.76 52.12
N ASN A 160 15.96 -8.56 52.12
CA ASN A 160 16.15 -9.76 51.28
C ASN A 160 15.77 -11.02 52.11
N PRO A 161 15.93 -12.31 51.71
CA PRO A 161 16.68 -12.87 50.57
C PRO A 161 16.01 -13.98 49.72
N SER A 162 16.67 -14.31 48.61
CA SER A 162 16.43 -15.50 47.77
C SER A 162 16.99 -16.80 48.38
N PRO A 163 16.61 -17.97 47.82
CA PRO A 163 17.40 -19.20 47.94
C PRO A 163 17.81 -19.78 46.56
N THR A 164 19.12 -19.86 46.30
CA THR A 164 19.73 -20.87 45.41
C THR A 164 20.28 -21.99 46.31
N PRO A 165 20.31 -23.29 45.89
CA PRO A 165 21.52 -23.77 45.18
C PRO A 165 21.38 -25.07 44.33
N LYS A 166 22.23 -25.24 43.31
CA LYS A 166 23.34 -26.24 43.24
C LYS A 166 23.90 -26.46 41.83
N THR A 167 25.21 -26.68 41.78
CA THR A 167 26.00 -27.07 40.60
C THR A 167 26.12 -28.59 40.48
N PHE A 168 26.43 -29.09 39.29
CA PHE A 168 27.10 -30.38 39.08
C PHE A 168 28.19 -30.25 38.00
N HIS A 169 29.27 -31.00 38.17
CA HIS A 169 30.36 -31.16 37.20
C HIS A 169 30.60 -32.66 36.98
N LEU A 170 31.04 -33.02 35.78
CA LEU A 170 31.85 -34.21 35.47
C LEU A 170 32.63 -33.92 34.17
N THR A 171 33.65 -34.73 33.88
CA THR A 171 34.85 -34.34 33.09
C THR A 171 35.21 -35.37 32.00
N ASP A 172 36.43 -35.25 31.46
CA ASP A 172 37.16 -36.20 30.61
C ASP A 172 36.83 -35.98 29.10
N ASP A 173 37.68 -35.30 28.30
CA ASP A 173 38.95 -35.73 27.64
C ASP A 173 38.68 -36.38 26.25
N GLU A 174 39.47 -36.25 25.17
CA GLU A 174 40.84 -35.73 24.89
C GLU A 174 40.78 -34.71 23.69
N GLN A 175 41.62 -33.66 23.56
CA GLN A 175 43.01 -33.61 23.03
C GLN A 175 43.14 -34.22 21.60
N GLN A 176 43.56 -33.53 20.52
CA GLN A 176 44.85 -32.87 20.16
C GLN A 176 44.69 -32.16 18.76
N GLN A 177 45.58 -31.34 18.18
CA GLN A 177 46.68 -30.45 18.63
C GLN A 177 47.26 -29.71 17.39
N GLU A 178 47.48 -28.39 17.45
CA GLU A 178 48.27 -27.63 16.44
C GLU A 178 49.78 -27.67 16.75
N PRO A 179 50.64 -27.37 15.77
CA PRO A 179 51.77 -26.48 16.09
C PRO A 179 52.05 -25.37 15.07
N GLU A 180 52.72 -24.35 15.62
CA GLU A 180 53.02 -23.02 15.10
C GLU A 180 53.99 -22.96 13.89
N THR A 181 54.00 -21.75 13.32
CA THR A 181 54.97 -21.11 12.41
C THR A 181 56.42 -21.61 12.41
N GLU A 182 57.05 -21.57 11.22
CA GLU A 182 58.41 -21.05 11.08
C GLU A 182 58.61 -20.34 9.73
N THR A 183 59.60 -19.45 9.63
CA THR A 183 59.91 -18.65 8.43
C THR A 183 61.36 -18.83 8.03
N ASP A 184 61.67 -19.14 6.76
CA ASP A 184 62.78 -18.41 6.12
C ASP A 184 62.84 -18.39 4.58
N ASN A 185 63.56 -17.36 4.17
CA ASN A 185 63.96 -16.76 2.91
C ASN A 185 64.54 -17.59 1.73
N ILE A 186 64.44 -16.96 0.54
CA ILE A 186 65.42 -16.89 -0.59
C ILE A 186 65.67 -18.16 -1.43
N GLY A 187 65.41 -18.07 -2.75
CA GLY A 187 65.65 -19.14 -3.74
C GLY A 187 65.69 -18.69 -5.22
N ASN A 188 66.21 -17.49 -5.47
CA ASN A 188 66.32 -16.81 -6.78
C ASN A 188 66.87 -17.66 -7.96
N LEU A 189 66.19 -17.67 -9.14
CA LEU A 189 66.81 -17.33 -10.45
C LEU A 189 65.86 -17.40 -11.68
N ASN A 190 66.22 -16.64 -12.72
CA ASN A 190 65.51 -16.52 -14.02
C ASN A 190 65.86 -17.63 -15.03
N LEU A 191 64.93 -17.90 -15.96
CA LEU A 191 65.07 -18.09 -17.43
C LEU A 191 63.77 -18.77 -17.95
N GLY A 192 63.08 -18.35 -19.01
CA GLY A 192 63.29 -17.25 -19.96
C GLY A 192 63.69 -17.73 -21.36
N ILE A 193 62.71 -17.95 -22.27
CA ILE A 193 62.80 -17.83 -23.75
C ILE A 193 61.43 -18.14 -24.40
N THR A 194 61.19 -17.61 -25.60
CA THR A 194 59.96 -17.70 -26.41
C THR A 194 60.00 -18.83 -27.45
N SER A 195 58.84 -19.37 -27.87
CA SER A 195 58.34 -19.29 -29.27
C SER A 195 57.12 -20.19 -29.58
N THR A 196 56.45 -19.84 -30.69
CA THR A 196 55.16 -20.30 -31.24
C THR A 196 55.17 -21.68 -31.94
N ALA A 197 54.06 -22.46 -31.86
CA ALA A 197 53.46 -23.21 -33.00
C ALA A 197 52.10 -23.92 -32.70
N THR A 198 51.01 -23.36 -33.23
CA THR A 198 49.83 -23.98 -33.91
C THR A 198 49.33 -25.44 -33.63
N THR A 199 48.10 -25.56 -33.07
CA THR A 199 46.97 -26.52 -33.40
C THR A 199 47.10 -28.05 -33.26
N PRO A 200 45.98 -28.81 -33.05
CA PRO A 200 44.63 -28.47 -32.54
C PRO A 200 44.09 -29.45 -31.45
N SER A 201 42.78 -29.37 -31.14
CA SER A 201 41.89 -30.34 -30.47
C SER A 201 42.25 -30.89 -29.07
N ASP A 202 41.45 -30.55 -28.06
CA ASP A 202 40.40 -31.44 -27.52
C ASP A 202 39.43 -30.68 -26.59
N ASP A 203 38.22 -31.23 -26.35
CA ASP A 203 37.15 -30.58 -25.58
C ASP A 203 37.44 -30.52 -24.07
N VAL A 204 37.46 -29.31 -23.51
CA VAL A 204 37.33 -29.06 -22.07
C VAL A 204 36.41 -27.87 -21.83
N LEU A 205 35.39 -28.06 -21.01
CA LEU A 205 34.41 -27.04 -20.60
C LEU A 205 35.11 -25.80 -19.99
N PRO A 206 34.91 -24.59 -20.54
CA PRO A 206 35.40 -23.37 -19.89
C PRO A 206 34.50 -23.02 -18.70
N ASN A 207 35.08 -22.98 -17.50
CA ASN A 207 34.46 -22.31 -16.35
C ASN A 207 34.15 -20.85 -16.72
N VAL A 208 32.89 -20.44 -16.58
CA VAL A 208 32.51 -19.02 -16.67
C VAL A 208 32.98 -18.32 -15.41
N ALA A 209 34.24 -17.88 -15.41
CA ALA A 209 34.80 -17.06 -14.35
C ALA A 209 34.05 -15.72 -14.32
N ALA A 210 33.41 -15.40 -13.18
CA ALA A 210 32.70 -14.15 -13.00
C ALA A 210 33.69 -12.98 -13.02
N SER A 211 33.73 -12.25 -14.14
CA SER A 211 34.54 -11.04 -14.30
C SER A 211 33.91 -9.86 -13.57
N THR A 212 34.04 -9.83 -12.24
CA THR A 212 33.60 -8.72 -11.38
C THR A 212 34.45 -7.48 -11.60
N ALA A 213 34.17 -6.75 -12.69
CA ALA A 213 34.72 -5.45 -13.01
C ALA A 213 33.57 -4.46 -13.22
N ALA A 214 32.92 -4.08 -12.10
CA ALA A 214 31.84 -3.11 -12.07
C ALA A 214 32.36 -1.73 -12.52
N THR A 215 32.30 -1.49 -13.83
CA THR A 215 32.69 -0.22 -14.44
C THR A 215 31.55 0.76 -14.21
N THR A 216 31.64 1.54 -13.13
CA THR A 216 30.64 2.54 -12.77
C THR A 216 30.49 3.55 -13.90
N ALA A 217 29.37 3.45 -14.62
CA ALA A 217 29.06 4.35 -15.72
C ALA A 217 28.99 5.79 -15.19
N ALA A 218 29.74 6.70 -15.83
CA ALA A 218 29.73 8.11 -15.44
C ALA A 218 28.31 8.69 -15.56
N PRO A 219 27.85 9.49 -14.58
CA PRO A 219 26.49 9.99 -14.57
C PRO A 219 26.22 11.00 -15.70
N PRO A 220 24.96 11.23 -16.08
CA PRO A 220 24.61 12.20 -17.11
C PRO A 220 25.10 13.60 -16.74
N THR A 221 25.72 14.31 -17.70
CA THR A 221 26.28 15.65 -17.48
C THR A 221 25.25 16.70 -17.06
N TRP A 222 23.95 16.43 -17.20
CA TRP A 222 22.88 17.30 -16.70
C TRP A 222 22.61 17.19 -15.18
N LEU A 223 23.19 16.19 -14.47
CA LEU A 223 23.20 16.14 -12.99
C LEU A 223 24.30 17.03 -12.35
N ALA A 224 25.07 17.77 -13.15
CA ALA A 224 26.17 18.60 -12.66
C ALA A 224 25.69 19.78 -11.79
N ASP A 225 24.58 20.42 -12.18
CA ASP A 225 23.94 21.52 -11.46
C ASP A 225 22.65 21.05 -10.78
N GLN A 226 22.52 21.24 -9.46
CA GLN A 226 21.27 20.97 -8.72
C GLN A 226 20.12 21.83 -9.24
N ILE A 227 18.92 21.27 -9.32
CA ILE A 227 17.75 21.99 -9.80
C ILE A 227 17.19 22.86 -8.68
N LYS A 228 17.39 24.18 -8.81
CA LYS A 228 16.71 25.17 -7.97
C LYS A 228 15.19 24.97 -8.06
N ILE A 229 14.60 24.58 -6.94
CA ILE A 229 13.14 24.43 -6.83
C ILE A 229 12.45 25.79 -6.77
N ASP A 230 11.21 25.85 -7.24
CA ASP A 230 10.38 27.05 -7.11
C ASP A 230 9.76 27.13 -5.71
N THR A 231 10.16 28.15 -4.94
CA THR A 231 9.67 28.45 -3.59
C THR A 231 8.70 29.63 -3.52
N SER A 232 8.29 30.19 -4.66
CA SER A 232 7.31 31.30 -4.72
C SER A 232 5.95 30.89 -4.15
N GLU A 233 5.13 31.84 -3.69
CA GLU A 233 3.80 31.50 -3.15
C GLU A 233 2.85 30.97 -4.25
N GLN A 234 2.90 31.54 -5.45
CA GLN A 234 2.02 31.22 -6.58
C GLN A 234 2.65 30.25 -7.59
N TYR A 235 2.78 28.97 -7.23
CA TYR A 235 3.20 27.93 -8.18
C TYR A 235 2.03 27.44 -9.04
N ASN A 236 2.30 27.18 -10.31
CA ASN A 236 1.40 26.60 -11.30
C ASN A 236 2.02 25.31 -11.83
N SER A 237 1.24 24.25 -12.08
CA SER A 237 1.79 23.05 -12.72
C SER A 237 2.22 23.34 -14.16
N ILE A 238 3.15 22.52 -14.66
CA ILE A 238 3.64 22.61 -16.03
C ILE A 238 2.99 21.49 -16.85
N LEU A 239 2.37 21.86 -17.98
CA LEU A 239 1.95 20.88 -18.98
C LEU A 239 3.16 20.54 -19.86
N GLY A 240 3.82 19.43 -19.57
CA GLY A 240 4.87 18.88 -20.42
C GLY A 240 4.27 18.36 -21.72
N VAL A 241 4.92 18.62 -22.86
CA VAL A 241 4.49 18.18 -24.18
C VAL A 241 5.69 17.55 -24.88
N TYR A 242 5.56 16.25 -25.20
CA TYR A 242 6.64 15.38 -25.65
C TYR A 242 6.20 14.55 -26.88
N GLN A 243 7.13 13.84 -27.52
CA GLN A 243 6.87 13.10 -28.77
C GLN A 243 7.15 11.61 -28.66
N HIS A 244 8.14 11.23 -27.86
CA HIS A 244 8.64 9.86 -27.75
C HIS A 244 8.32 9.24 -26.39
N GLY A 245 8.66 9.91 -25.29
CA GLY A 245 8.45 9.36 -23.95
C GLY A 245 8.27 10.46 -22.90
N ALA A 246 7.63 10.09 -21.79
CA ALA A 246 7.37 11.00 -20.68
C ALA A 246 7.40 10.30 -19.32
N VAL A 247 7.79 11.05 -18.29
CA VAL A 247 7.74 10.69 -16.87
C VAL A 247 7.13 11.86 -16.10
N SER A 248 6.24 11.56 -15.15
CA SER A 248 5.67 12.53 -14.21
C SER A 248 5.76 11.97 -12.80
N SER A 249 6.32 12.75 -11.87
CA SER A 249 6.47 12.38 -10.46
C SER A 249 6.44 13.59 -9.53
N ASP A 250 6.37 13.35 -8.23
CA ASP A 250 6.44 14.39 -7.20
C ASP A 250 7.74 15.23 -7.18
N ASN A 251 8.73 14.97 -8.05
CA ASN A 251 9.93 15.79 -8.16
C ASN A 251 10.50 15.85 -9.59
N LEU A 252 10.91 17.04 -10.04
CA LEU A 252 11.48 17.26 -11.37
C LEU A 252 12.86 16.60 -11.56
N GLU A 253 13.69 16.49 -10.53
CA GLU A 253 14.98 15.79 -10.61
C GLU A 253 14.75 14.30 -10.91
N CYS A 254 13.81 13.68 -10.20
CA CYS A 254 13.45 12.27 -10.35
C CYS A 254 12.74 11.98 -11.68
N SER A 255 11.85 12.87 -12.13
CA SER A 255 11.24 12.77 -13.46
C SER A 255 12.29 12.82 -14.57
N LYS A 256 13.30 13.70 -14.46
CA LYS A 256 14.43 13.73 -15.39
C LYS A 256 15.30 12.47 -15.32
N ILE A 257 15.50 11.87 -14.14
CA ILE A 257 16.22 10.59 -14.00
C ILE A 257 15.50 9.50 -14.80
N GLY A 258 14.19 9.33 -14.62
CA GLY A 258 13.40 8.36 -15.40
C GLY A 258 13.44 8.65 -16.91
N SER A 259 13.30 9.91 -17.32
CA SER A 259 13.43 10.31 -18.74
C SER A 259 14.83 10.01 -19.31
N GLY A 260 15.89 10.21 -18.53
CA GLY A 260 17.26 9.86 -18.89
C GLY A 260 17.50 8.35 -19.03
N ILE A 261 16.80 7.53 -18.24
CA ILE A 261 16.81 6.06 -18.38
C ILE A 261 16.09 5.64 -19.68
N LEU A 262 14.94 6.21 -20.01
CA LEU A 262 14.29 5.99 -21.32
C LEU A 262 15.22 6.37 -22.48
N GLN A 263 15.97 7.47 -22.37
CA GLN A 263 16.95 7.90 -23.38
C GLN A 263 18.18 6.99 -23.48
N LYS A 264 18.47 6.18 -22.45
CA LYS A 264 19.47 5.09 -22.51
C LYS A 264 18.94 3.80 -23.15
N ASN A 265 17.69 3.78 -23.63
CA ASN A 265 16.94 2.59 -24.05
C ASN A 265 16.58 1.64 -22.88
N GLY A 266 16.47 2.16 -21.65
CA GLY A 266 15.82 1.42 -20.57
C GLY A 266 14.31 1.30 -20.78
N SER A 267 13.71 0.29 -20.16
CA SER A 267 12.27 0.05 -20.25
C SER A 267 11.44 1.07 -19.47
N ALA A 268 10.12 1.03 -19.64
CA ALA A 268 9.20 1.81 -18.80
C ALA A 268 9.36 1.50 -17.30
N VAL A 269 9.75 0.25 -16.97
CA VAL A 269 9.99 -0.22 -15.60
C VAL A 269 11.37 0.21 -15.09
N ASP A 270 12.43 0.13 -15.90
CA ASP A 270 13.75 0.69 -15.53
C ASP A 270 13.62 2.19 -15.16
N ALA A 271 12.90 2.93 -15.99
CA ALA A 271 12.66 4.36 -15.80
C ALA A 271 11.80 4.66 -14.56
N ALA A 272 10.81 3.81 -14.28
CA ALA A 272 10.00 3.90 -13.07
C ALA A 272 10.86 3.64 -11.82
N ILE A 273 11.62 2.55 -11.76
CA ILE A 273 12.45 2.16 -10.61
C ILE A 273 13.50 3.23 -10.30
N ALA A 274 14.24 3.72 -11.30
CA ALA A 274 15.26 4.75 -11.08
C ALA A 274 14.67 6.07 -10.55
N ALA A 275 13.49 6.45 -11.04
CA ALA A 275 12.79 7.65 -10.59
C ALA A 275 12.08 7.47 -9.24
N LEU A 276 11.61 6.26 -8.90
CA LEU A 276 11.07 5.91 -7.58
C LEU A 276 12.16 5.88 -6.50
N LEU A 277 13.35 5.33 -6.81
CA LEU A 277 14.52 5.41 -5.93
C LEU A 277 14.91 6.87 -5.64
N CYS A 278 14.81 7.76 -6.63
CA CYS A 278 15.00 9.19 -6.41
C CYS A 278 13.85 9.82 -5.59
N ASN A 279 12.59 9.50 -5.89
CA ASN A 279 11.44 10.01 -5.14
C ASN A 279 11.50 9.55 -3.67
N GLY A 280 11.90 8.31 -3.37
CA GLY A 280 12.10 7.80 -2.02
C GLY A 280 13.23 8.46 -1.24
N LEU A 281 14.17 9.09 -1.94
CA LEU A 281 15.23 9.89 -1.32
C LEU A 281 14.78 11.35 -1.10
N LEU A 282 14.19 11.98 -2.11
CA LEU A 282 13.83 13.42 -2.11
C LEU A 282 12.45 13.68 -1.48
N THR A 283 11.66 12.63 -1.24
CA THR A 283 10.32 12.68 -0.61
C THR A 283 10.15 11.61 0.47
N LEU A 284 11.22 11.29 1.21
CA LEU A 284 11.28 10.30 2.30
C LEU A 284 10.22 10.43 3.40
N GLN A 285 9.57 11.59 3.51
CA GLN A 285 8.40 11.78 4.39
C GLN A 285 7.10 11.16 3.83
N SER A 286 7.11 10.61 2.62
CA SER A 286 5.91 10.15 1.88
C SER A 286 6.10 8.86 1.08
N MET A 287 7.33 8.39 0.86
CA MET A 287 7.60 7.05 0.32
C MET A 287 9.06 6.68 0.56
N GLY A 288 9.42 5.42 0.35
CA GLY A 288 10.82 5.01 0.30
C GLY A 288 10.99 3.51 0.51
N ILE A 289 12.24 3.06 0.50
CA ILE A 289 12.60 1.64 0.58
C ILE A 289 12.11 0.95 1.88
N GLY A 290 11.74 1.70 2.92
CA GLY A 290 11.13 1.18 4.15
C GLY A 290 9.60 1.08 4.15
N GLY A 291 8.95 1.17 2.99
CA GLY A 291 7.48 1.04 2.82
C GLY A 291 7.10 0.03 1.74
N GLY A 292 6.04 0.32 0.98
CA GLY A 292 5.51 -0.58 -0.05
C GLY A 292 4.73 0.12 -1.16
N HIS A 293 4.68 -0.54 -2.33
CA HIS A 293 4.06 0.00 -3.55
C HIS A 293 3.04 -0.95 -4.18
N LEU A 294 2.08 -0.35 -4.89
CA LEU A 294 1.31 -1.03 -5.92
C LEU A 294 1.73 -0.46 -7.29
N MET A 295 2.08 -1.33 -8.23
CA MET A 295 2.54 -0.98 -9.57
C MET A 295 1.67 -1.68 -10.63
N ASN A 296 1.35 -0.98 -11.71
CA ASN A 296 0.55 -1.46 -12.84
C ASN A 296 1.38 -1.22 -14.11
N VAL A 297 1.78 -2.30 -14.81
CA VAL A 297 2.70 -2.29 -15.95
C VAL A 297 1.96 -2.77 -17.20
N TYR A 298 1.82 -1.90 -18.21
CA TYR A 298 1.24 -2.25 -19.50
C TYR A 298 2.32 -2.58 -20.53
N ASN A 299 2.20 -3.76 -21.14
CA ASN A 299 2.99 -4.20 -22.29
C ASN A 299 2.18 -3.95 -23.57
N ARG A 300 2.65 -3.00 -24.38
CA ARG A 300 1.98 -2.54 -25.62
C ARG A 300 1.96 -3.59 -26.72
N LYS A 301 2.94 -4.48 -26.75
CA LYS A 301 3.07 -5.56 -27.74
C LYS A 301 2.07 -6.68 -27.48
N GLU A 302 1.87 -7.03 -26.21
CA GLU A 302 0.91 -8.05 -25.76
C GLU A 302 -0.51 -7.48 -25.55
N ARG A 303 -0.63 -6.14 -25.45
CA ARG A 303 -1.86 -5.42 -25.02
C ARG A 303 -2.37 -5.88 -23.64
N HIS A 304 -1.45 -6.26 -22.77
CA HIS A 304 -1.73 -6.84 -21.46
C HIS A 304 -1.16 -5.97 -20.33
N ALA A 305 -1.79 -6.02 -19.15
CA ALA A 305 -1.30 -5.35 -17.95
C ALA A 305 -1.01 -6.34 -16.82
N THR A 306 0.19 -6.24 -16.25
CA THR A 306 0.60 -6.96 -15.04
C THR A 306 0.60 -5.98 -13.88
N ALA A 307 -0.06 -6.36 -12.79
CA ALA A 307 0.08 -5.71 -11.51
C ALA A 307 1.22 -6.34 -10.69
N ILE A 308 1.92 -5.53 -9.91
CA ILE A 308 2.90 -5.97 -8.91
C ILE A 308 2.44 -5.41 -7.57
N ASP A 309 2.07 -6.32 -6.66
CA ASP A 309 1.70 -6.00 -5.28
C ASP A 309 2.93 -6.19 -4.39
N ALA A 310 3.52 -5.06 -4.00
CA ALA A 310 4.61 -4.98 -3.05
C ALA A 310 4.19 -4.17 -1.82
N ARG A 311 2.92 -4.31 -1.40
CA ARG A 311 2.41 -3.76 -0.13
C ARG A 311 3.04 -4.52 1.04
N GLU A 312 3.29 -3.82 2.12
CA GLU A 312 3.86 -4.39 3.34
C GLU A 312 2.94 -5.46 3.95
N VAL A 313 3.52 -6.53 4.50
CA VAL A 313 2.77 -7.59 5.22
C VAL A 313 2.86 -7.40 6.73
N ALA A 314 1.84 -7.88 7.45
CA ALA A 314 1.89 -8.04 8.89
C ALA A 314 2.99 -9.05 9.29
N PRO A 315 3.82 -8.76 10.31
CA PRO A 315 4.86 -9.69 10.76
C PRO A 315 4.31 -11.02 11.30
N TYR A 316 5.14 -12.07 11.37
CA TYR A 316 4.75 -13.38 11.89
C TYR A 316 4.20 -13.34 13.33
N GLU A 317 4.71 -12.44 14.18
CA GLU A 317 4.28 -12.24 15.57
C GLU A 317 3.05 -11.31 15.72
N ALA A 318 2.41 -10.87 14.62
CA ALA A 318 1.23 -10.00 14.68
C ALA A 318 -0.06 -10.76 15.06
N THR A 319 -0.79 -10.26 16.06
CA THR A 319 -2.09 -10.82 16.49
C THR A 319 -3.26 -9.92 16.11
N GLU A 320 -4.45 -10.50 15.93
CA GLU A 320 -5.68 -9.77 15.58
C GLU A 320 -6.04 -8.67 16.60
N ASP A 321 -5.61 -8.83 17.85
CA ASP A 321 -5.93 -7.98 18.99
C ASP A 321 -4.76 -7.14 19.54
N MET A 322 -3.60 -7.12 18.87
CA MET A 322 -2.38 -6.44 19.37
C MET A 322 -2.58 -4.94 19.68
N PHE A 323 -3.49 -4.27 18.98
CA PHE A 323 -3.86 -2.86 19.22
C PHE A 323 -5.18 -2.67 20.00
N ALA A 324 -5.83 -3.75 20.48
CA ALA A 324 -7.16 -3.67 21.08
C ALA A 324 -7.20 -2.93 22.43
N GLN A 325 -6.05 -2.76 23.10
CA GLN A 325 -5.90 -1.98 24.33
C GLN A 325 -5.29 -0.58 24.09
N GLN A 326 -4.52 -0.42 23.01
CA GLN A 326 -3.81 0.80 22.64
C GLN A 326 -3.86 1.02 21.12
N PRO A 327 -4.99 1.48 20.56
CA PRO A 327 -5.14 1.74 19.13
C PRO A 327 -4.11 2.74 18.58
N GLU A 328 -3.64 3.67 19.42
CA GLU A 328 -2.63 4.68 19.07
C GLU A 328 -1.29 4.10 18.62
N ASN A 329 -0.94 2.88 19.08
CA ASN A 329 0.27 2.18 18.69
C ASN A 329 0.24 1.66 17.23
N SER A 330 -0.91 1.75 16.55
CA SER A 330 -1.03 1.38 15.12
C SER A 330 -0.56 2.49 14.18
N ASP A 331 -0.63 3.77 14.56
CA ASP A 331 -0.14 4.89 13.74
C ASP A 331 1.36 5.18 13.97
N LYS A 332 1.87 5.00 15.20
CA LYS A 332 3.24 5.39 15.57
C LYS A 332 3.98 4.35 16.40
N GLY A 333 5.30 4.37 16.32
CA GLY A 333 6.18 3.49 17.10
C GLY A 333 6.39 2.11 16.47
N PRO A 334 7.14 1.21 17.15
CA PRO A 334 7.75 0.05 16.53
C PRO A 334 6.77 -1.08 16.17
N LEU A 335 5.57 -1.07 16.78
CA LEU A 335 4.49 -2.02 16.48
C LEU A 335 3.69 -1.64 15.23
N SER A 336 3.75 -0.37 14.79
CA SER A 336 3.04 0.10 13.59
C SER A 336 3.70 -0.36 12.28
N ILE A 337 4.95 -0.80 12.35
CA ILE A 337 5.78 -1.17 11.19
C ILE A 337 5.33 -2.52 10.64
N ALA A 338 4.98 -2.55 9.36
CA ALA A 338 4.78 -3.75 8.56
C ALA A 338 6.05 -4.06 7.74
N VAL A 339 6.24 -5.31 7.31
CA VAL A 339 7.46 -5.77 6.63
C VAL A 339 7.66 -5.02 5.29
N PRO A 340 8.75 -4.25 5.08
CA PRO A 340 8.91 -3.39 3.90
C PRO A 340 8.98 -4.14 2.56
N GLY A 341 8.05 -3.87 1.64
CA GLY A 341 7.95 -4.53 0.33
C GLY A 341 8.59 -3.80 -0.85
N GLU A 342 8.84 -2.49 -0.74
CA GLU A 342 9.19 -1.60 -1.86
C GLU A 342 10.32 -2.14 -2.76
N VAL A 343 11.42 -2.63 -2.17
CA VAL A 343 12.62 -3.07 -2.91
C VAL A 343 12.41 -4.47 -3.54
N MET A 344 11.60 -5.33 -2.93
CA MET A 344 11.19 -6.60 -3.56
C MET A 344 10.27 -6.34 -4.76
N GLY A 345 9.37 -5.36 -4.64
CA GLY A 345 8.56 -4.87 -5.76
C GLY A 345 9.41 -4.40 -6.94
N TYR A 346 10.44 -3.59 -6.67
CA TYR A 346 11.43 -3.21 -7.68
C TYR A 346 12.18 -4.43 -8.24
N HIS A 347 12.52 -5.42 -7.40
CA HIS A 347 13.26 -6.61 -7.84
C HIS A 347 12.49 -7.45 -8.84
N VAL A 348 11.24 -7.84 -8.52
CA VAL A 348 10.41 -8.67 -9.39
C VAL A 348 9.99 -7.90 -10.66
N ALA A 349 9.80 -6.58 -10.55
CA ALA A 349 9.58 -5.71 -11.70
C ALA A 349 10.81 -5.69 -12.64
N HIS A 350 12.01 -5.51 -12.08
CA HIS A 350 13.26 -5.48 -12.85
C HIS A 350 13.58 -6.83 -13.50
N GLN A 351 13.40 -7.94 -12.78
CA GLN A 351 13.58 -9.29 -13.34
C GLN A 351 12.65 -9.59 -14.53
N LYS A 352 11.40 -9.09 -14.49
CA LYS A 352 10.38 -9.40 -15.49
C LYS A 352 10.36 -8.42 -16.67
N PHE A 353 10.73 -7.15 -16.45
CA PHE A 353 10.54 -6.06 -17.41
C PHE A 353 11.75 -5.12 -17.58
N GLY A 354 12.82 -5.31 -16.81
CA GLY A 354 14.03 -4.48 -16.89
C GLY A 354 14.88 -4.79 -18.12
N GLN A 355 15.67 -3.80 -18.56
CA GLN A 355 16.60 -3.91 -19.69
C GLN A 355 18.00 -3.38 -19.36
N LEU A 356 18.12 -2.40 -18.45
CA LEU A 356 19.41 -1.91 -17.97
C LEU A 356 19.92 -2.66 -16.73
N PRO A 357 21.24 -2.66 -16.45
CA PRO A 357 21.78 -3.19 -15.20
C PRO A 357 21.22 -2.43 -13.98
N TRP A 358 20.84 -3.17 -12.93
CA TRP A 358 20.27 -2.61 -11.69
C TRP A 358 21.08 -1.42 -11.12
N ALA A 359 22.40 -1.52 -11.09
CA ALA A 359 23.29 -0.47 -10.60
C ALA A 359 23.14 0.87 -11.34
N GLU A 360 22.77 0.88 -12.63
CA GLU A 360 22.51 2.11 -13.39
C GLU A 360 21.20 2.80 -12.98
N LEU A 361 20.26 2.06 -12.37
CA LEU A 361 19.01 2.62 -11.85
C LEU A 361 19.20 3.26 -10.46
N VAL A 362 20.10 2.70 -9.64
CA VAL A 362 20.42 3.22 -8.30
C VAL A 362 21.42 4.39 -8.34
N ALA A 363 22.39 4.37 -9.27
CA ALA A 363 23.50 5.33 -9.29
C ALA A 363 23.08 6.83 -9.28
N PRO A 364 22.06 7.31 -10.03
CA PRO A 364 21.65 8.71 -9.98
C PRO A 364 21.13 9.14 -8.59
N SER A 365 20.44 8.23 -7.90
CA SER A 365 19.90 8.46 -6.56
C SER A 365 21.00 8.43 -5.51
N LEU A 366 22.00 7.55 -5.65
CA LEU A 366 23.19 7.55 -4.82
C LEU A 366 23.98 8.87 -4.95
N GLU A 367 24.16 9.38 -6.18
CA GLU A 367 24.83 10.65 -6.43
C GLU A 367 24.08 11.84 -5.76
N LEU A 368 22.75 11.88 -5.85
CA LEU A 368 21.93 12.85 -5.13
C LEU A 368 22.05 12.70 -3.61
N CYS A 369 22.20 11.49 -3.09
CA CYS A 369 22.41 11.24 -1.66
C CYS A 369 23.74 11.82 -1.17
N GLU A 370 24.82 11.59 -1.92
CA GLU A 370 26.16 12.11 -1.58
C GLU A 370 26.29 13.62 -1.79
N LYS A 371 25.67 14.19 -2.84
CA LYS A 371 25.62 15.64 -3.09
C LYS A 371 24.72 16.37 -2.10
N GLY A 372 23.58 15.79 -1.74
CA GLY A 372 22.45 16.46 -1.09
C GLY A 372 21.41 16.96 -2.10
N TYR A 373 20.26 17.40 -1.59
CA TYR A 373 19.11 17.87 -2.39
C TYR A 373 18.40 19.04 -1.69
N HIS A 374 17.52 19.74 -2.40
CA HIS A 374 16.72 20.84 -1.83
C HIS A 374 15.49 20.32 -1.06
N VAL A 375 15.28 20.79 0.18
CA VAL A 375 14.02 20.58 0.91
C VAL A 375 12.87 21.20 0.12
N SER A 376 11.82 20.43 -0.16
CA SER A 376 10.63 20.92 -0.86
C SER A 376 9.63 21.58 0.09
N GLN A 377 8.75 22.45 -0.42
CA GLN A 377 7.62 23.00 0.37
C GLN A 377 6.64 21.92 0.87
N HIS A 378 6.66 20.72 0.30
CA HIS A 378 5.89 19.59 0.82
C HIS A 378 6.62 18.94 2.00
N MET A 379 7.93 18.75 1.90
CA MET A 379 8.75 18.23 3.00
C MET A 379 8.78 19.20 4.20
N GLU A 380 8.88 20.51 3.97
CA GLU A 380 8.78 21.55 5.01
C GLU A 380 7.45 21.44 5.79
N ARG A 381 6.31 21.37 5.09
CA ARG A 381 4.98 21.19 5.70
C ARG A 381 4.87 19.87 6.47
N ALA A 382 5.35 18.77 5.91
CA ALA A 382 5.30 17.46 6.54
C ALA A 382 6.20 17.40 7.80
N LEU A 383 7.35 18.09 7.78
CA LEU A 383 8.21 18.27 8.95
C LEU A 383 7.50 19.07 10.04
N ASP A 384 6.86 20.20 9.72
CA ASP A 384 6.05 20.97 10.69
C ASP A 384 4.94 20.12 11.34
N ILE A 385 4.30 19.23 10.58
CA ILE A 385 3.23 18.33 11.06
C ILE A 385 3.80 17.20 11.93
N ALA A 386 4.86 16.52 11.49
CA ALA A 386 5.41 15.33 12.15
C ALA A 386 6.37 15.66 13.31
N LEU A 387 6.93 16.88 13.35
CA LEU A 387 7.92 17.34 14.32
C LEU A 387 7.62 16.99 15.79
N PRO A 388 6.38 17.14 16.31
CA PRO A 388 6.07 16.80 17.70
C PRO A 388 6.43 15.37 18.09
N TYR A 389 6.44 14.44 17.13
CA TYR A 389 6.68 13.02 17.32
C TYR A 389 8.09 12.59 16.91
N ILE A 390 8.63 13.14 15.80
CA ILE A 390 9.92 12.66 15.24
C ILE A 390 11.16 13.35 15.82
N LYS A 391 11.02 14.51 16.48
CA LYS A 391 12.15 15.37 16.89
C LYS A 391 13.15 14.75 17.87
N GLU A 392 12.76 13.71 18.62
CA GLU A 392 13.64 13.07 19.60
C GLU A 392 14.66 12.11 18.95
N HIS A 393 14.50 11.76 17.66
CA HIS A 393 15.48 10.95 16.92
C HIS A 393 16.57 11.83 16.30
N GLU A 394 17.83 11.58 16.66
CA GLU A 394 19.01 12.33 16.19
C GLU A 394 19.09 12.38 14.65
N GLN A 395 18.67 11.30 13.98
CA GLN A 395 18.72 11.14 12.53
C GLN A 395 17.86 12.16 11.77
N TYR A 396 16.84 12.78 12.40
CA TYR A 396 16.03 13.84 11.77
C TYR A 396 16.55 15.26 12.05
N GLN A 397 17.53 15.44 12.94
CA GLN A 397 18.10 16.76 13.27
C GLN A 397 18.73 17.46 12.05
N ILE A 398 19.15 16.67 11.04
CA ILE A 398 19.62 17.15 9.71
C ILE A 398 18.57 17.92 8.90
N TYR A 399 17.28 17.83 9.27
CA TYR A 399 16.18 18.57 8.65
C TYR A 399 15.75 19.78 9.48
N LEU A 400 16.42 20.04 10.62
CA LEU A 400 16.07 21.10 11.56
C LEU A 400 17.16 22.18 11.61
N ASN A 401 16.74 23.44 11.61
CA ASN A 401 17.62 24.56 11.88
C ASN A 401 18.01 24.55 13.38
N ALA A 402 19.27 24.21 13.67
CA ALA A 402 19.79 24.05 15.03
C ALA A 402 19.74 25.32 15.92
N GLU A 403 19.57 26.51 15.35
CA GLU A 403 19.43 27.76 16.11
C GLU A 403 17.98 28.01 16.57
N THR A 404 16.99 27.46 15.87
CA THR A 404 15.56 27.74 16.06
C THR A 404 14.71 26.53 16.44
N GLY A 405 15.22 25.31 16.26
CA GLY A 405 14.50 24.06 16.49
C GLY A 405 13.35 23.79 15.50
N LYS A 406 13.28 24.56 14.40
CA LYS A 406 12.24 24.46 13.36
C LYS A 406 12.73 23.71 12.13
N PRO A 407 11.85 23.25 11.22
CA PRO A 407 12.27 22.67 9.95
C PRO A 407 13.14 23.63 9.13
N HIS A 408 13.99 23.06 8.29
CA HIS A 408 14.62 23.80 7.21
C HIS A 408 13.58 24.27 6.20
N VAL A 409 13.59 25.57 5.90
CA VAL A 409 12.67 26.17 4.92
C VAL A 409 12.94 25.65 3.51
N ALA A 410 11.92 25.61 2.65
CA ALA A 410 12.07 25.13 1.28
C ALA A 410 13.19 25.84 0.53
N GLY A 411 13.94 25.07 -0.26
CA GLY A 411 15.12 25.52 -0.99
C GLY A 411 16.42 25.40 -0.19
N THR A 412 16.38 25.14 1.12
CA THR A 412 17.57 24.75 1.89
C THR A 412 18.14 23.43 1.32
N VAL A 413 19.45 23.37 1.07
CA VAL A 413 20.12 22.12 0.68
C VAL A 413 20.42 21.31 1.93
N VAL A 414 19.88 20.09 2.00
CA VAL A 414 20.14 19.11 3.06
C VAL A 414 20.92 17.93 2.50
N LYS A 415 21.60 17.20 3.40
CA LYS A 415 22.10 15.85 3.09
C LYS A 415 21.34 14.86 3.96
N PRO A 416 20.82 13.76 3.38
CA PRO A 416 20.15 12.70 4.15
C PRO A 416 21.13 12.01 5.11
N PRO A 417 20.68 11.13 6.03
CA PRO A 417 21.56 10.46 6.96
C PRO A 417 22.65 9.70 6.20
N LYS A 418 23.91 9.85 6.60
CA LYS A 418 25.06 9.20 5.90
C LYS A 418 24.89 7.70 5.71
N ASN A 419 24.14 7.06 6.62
CA ASN A 419 23.83 5.64 6.58
C ASN A 419 22.81 5.28 5.49
N LEU A 420 21.86 6.16 5.16
CA LEU A 420 20.97 5.96 4.00
C LEU A 420 21.76 5.93 2.69
N CYS A 421 22.79 6.77 2.54
CA CYS A 421 23.65 6.72 1.36
C CYS A 421 24.50 5.44 1.31
N LYS A 422 24.91 4.88 2.46
CA LYS A 422 25.53 3.54 2.50
C LYS A 422 24.54 2.46 2.06
N THR A 423 23.28 2.55 2.49
CA THR A 423 22.21 1.62 2.07
C THR A 423 21.96 1.70 0.56
N TYR A 424 21.85 2.90 -0.02
CA TYR A 424 21.76 3.05 -1.49
C TYR A 424 23.01 2.55 -2.21
N LYS A 425 24.20 2.71 -1.62
CA LYS A 425 25.44 2.15 -2.15
C LYS A 425 25.45 0.62 -2.12
N LEU A 426 25.05 0.00 -1.02
CA LEU A 426 24.93 -1.45 -0.88
C LEU A 426 23.87 -2.02 -1.85
N LEU A 427 22.72 -1.34 -2.03
CA LEU A 427 21.74 -1.70 -3.07
C LEU A 427 22.34 -1.64 -4.49
N ALA A 428 23.23 -0.69 -4.77
CA ALA A 428 23.89 -0.58 -6.08
C ALA A 428 24.99 -1.64 -6.29
N GLU A 429 25.75 -2.00 -5.26
CA GLU A 429 26.88 -2.94 -5.33
C GLU A 429 26.43 -4.41 -5.21
N ASN A 430 25.47 -4.71 -4.34
CA ASN A 430 25.02 -6.08 -4.02
C ASN A 430 23.70 -6.46 -4.73
N GLY A 431 22.93 -5.47 -5.22
CA GLY A 431 21.60 -5.66 -5.80
C GLY A 431 20.45 -5.51 -4.78
N PRO A 432 19.18 -5.62 -5.23
CA PRO A 432 18.01 -5.35 -4.39
C PRO A 432 17.83 -6.38 -3.27
N MET A 433 18.19 -7.64 -3.51
CA MET A 433 18.06 -8.72 -2.52
C MET A 433 18.90 -8.53 -1.26
N ASP A 434 19.91 -7.66 -1.29
CA ASP A 434 20.72 -7.34 -0.10
C ASP A 434 19.88 -6.78 1.06
N MET A 435 18.70 -6.22 0.77
CA MET A 435 17.71 -5.75 1.74
C MET A 435 16.89 -6.88 2.40
N TYR A 436 16.84 -8.07 1.80
CA TYR A 436 16.02 -9.20 2.28
C TYR A 436 16.86 -10.38 2.80
N ASN A 437 18.02 -10.66 2.18
CA ASN A 437 18.90 -11.77 2.59
C ASN A 437 20.41 -11.43 2.61
N GLY A 438 20.76 -10.14 2.71
CA GLY A 438 22.15 -9.67 2.69
C GLY A 438 22.53 -8.68 3.80
N THR A 439 23.43 -7.76 3.46
CA THR A 439 24.06 -6.81 4.40
C THR A 439 23.04 -5.81 4.94
N ILE A 440 22.22 -5.22 4.08
CA ILE A 440 21.13 -4.32 4.50
C ILE A 440 20.10 -5.08 5.34
N ALA A 441 19.72 -6.31 4.95
CA ALA A 441 18.76 -7.14 5.69
C ALA A 441 19.17 -7.31 7.15
N LYS A 442 20.44 -7.68 7.38
CA LYS A 442 21.00 -7.80 8.73
C LYS A 442 20.98 -6.46 9.49
N LEU A 443 21.42 -5.36 8.86
CA LEU A 443 21.44 -4.05 9.52
C LEU A 443 20.03 -3.52 9.83
N LEU A 444 19.05 -3.87 8.99
CA LEU A 444 17.63 -3.55 9.18
C LEU A 444 17.01 -4.38 10.32
N ALA A 445 17.28 -5.68 10.37
CA ALA A 445 16.86 -6.53 11.48
C ALA A 445 17.45 -6.08 12.83
N GLU A 446 18.73 -5.68 12.87
CA GLU A 446 19.34 -5.10 14.07
C GLU A 446 18.71 -3.74 14.46
N ASP A 447 18.39 -2.87 13.49
CA ASP A 447 17.70 -1.59 13.74
C ASP A 447 16.26 -1.81 14.26
N LEU A 448 15.52 -2.79 13.70
CA LEU A 448 14.16 -3.15 14.11
C LEU A 448 14.12 -3.77 15.51
N GLN A 449 15.08 -4.65 15.82
CA GLN A 449 15.22 -5.27 17.14
C GLN A 449 15.53 -4.23 18.23
N ASP A 450 16.47 -3.31 17.99
CA ASP A 450 16.82 -2.24 18.95
C ASP A 450 15.64 -1.30 19.22
N MET A 451 14.75 -1.09 18.25
CA MET A 451 13.53 -0.29 18.41
C MET A 451 12.41 -1.02 19.16
N GLY A 452 12.52 -2.34 19.36
CA GLY A 452 11.45 -3.16 19.92
C GLY A 452 10.31 -3.44 18.92
N SER A 453 10.62 -3.55 17.63
CA SER A 453 9.66 -4.04 16.63
C SER A 453 9.47 -5.55 16.74
N ILE A 454 8.35 -6.05 16.21
CA ILE A 454 8.01 -7.47 16.15
C ILE A 454 8.42 -8.14 14.83
N ILE A 455 9.06 -7.40 13.91
CA ILE A 455 9.65 -7.93 12.67
C ILE A 455 10.92 -8.71 13.00
N LEU A 456 10.97 -9.96 12.58
CA LEU A 456 12.11 -10.87 12.70
C LEU A 456 13.01 -10.82 11.45
N ALA A 457 14.17 -11.48 11.50
CA ALA A 457 14.98 -11.69 10.29
C ALA A 457 14.23 -12.60 9.29
N ASP A 458 13.54 -13.62 9.79
CA ASP A 458 12.72 -14.56 9.01
C ASP A 458 11.61 -13.85 8.22
N ASP A 459 11.00 -12.79 8.75
CA ASP A 459 10.02 -11.95 8.03
C ASP A 459 10.62 -11.23 6.81
N LEU A 460 11.90 -10.82 6.89
CA LEU A 460 12.60 -10.20 5.77
C LEU A 460 13.03 -11.26 4.74
N GLU A 461 13.47 -12.44 5.17
CA GLU A 461 13.86 -13.52 4.25
C GLU A 461 12.64 -14.17 3.55
N SER A 462 11.45 -14.17 4.18
CA SER A 462 10.21 -14.73 3.65
C SER A 462 9.35 -13.78 2.81
N TYR A 463 9.69 -12.48 2.74
CA TYR A 463 8.87 -11.51 2.02
C TYR A 463 8.87 -11.77 0.50
N GLU A 464 7.68 -11.89 -0.10
CA GLU A 464 7.50 -11.93 -1.56
C GLU A 464 6.51 -10.84 -2.03
N ALA A 465 6.76 -10.29 -3.22
CA ALA A 465 5.85 -9.38 -3.91
C ALA A 465 5.10 -10.12 -5.03
N ASP A 466 3.78 -9.99 -5.07
CA ASP A 466 2.95 -10.77 -6.00
C ASP A 466 2.99 -10.18 -7.41
N VAL A 467 3.06 -11.04 -8.43
CA VAL A 467 3.06 -10.64 -9.84
C VAL A 467 1.82 -11.21 -10.52
N ILE A 468 0.74 -10.43 -10.53
CA ILE A 468 -0.62 -10.84 -10.92
C ILE A 468 -1.11 -10.08 -12.15
N ASN A 469 -2.20 -10.55 -12.78
CA ASN A 469 -2.81 -9.83 -13.90
C ASN A 469 -3.67 -8.67 -13.38
N SER A 470 -3.58 -7.50 -14.01
CA SER A 470 -4.50 -6.39 -13.73
C SER A 470 -5.92 -6.75 -14.19
N ILE A 471 -6.94 -6.27 -13.47
CA ILE A 471 -8.34 -6.46 -13.83
C ILE A 471 -8.72 -5.47 -14.92
N THR A 472 -9.48 -5.93 -15.91
CA THR A 472 -10.00 -5.11 -17.01
C THR A 472 -11.46 -4.70 -16.80
N MET A 473 -11.80 -3.47 -17.17
CA MET A 473 -13.18 -3.00 -17.33
C MET A 473 -13.32 -2.19 -18.61
N ASP A 474 -14.43 -2.38 -19.34
CA ASP A 474 -14.77 -1.55 -20.50
C ASP A 474 -15.30 -0.17 -20.07
N LEU A 475 -14.68 0.89 -20.61
CA LEU A 475 -14.99 2.29 -20.33
C LEU A 475 -15.30 2.99 -21.67
N GLY A 476 -16.51 2.81 -22.16
CA GLY A 476 -16.85 3.09 -23.57
C GLY A 476 -16.11 2.13 -24.51
N ASP A 477 -15.42 2.67 -25.52
CA ASP A 477 -14.57 1.90 -26.45
C ASP A 477 -13.12 1.71 -25.93
N ASP A 478 -12.80 2.19 -24.72
CA ASP A 478 -11.47 2.06 -24.10
C ASP A 478 -11.44 0.91 -23.07
N THR A 479 -10.28 0.29 -22.87
CA THR A 479 -10.06 -0.70 -21.79
C THR A 479 -9.33 -0.06 -20.61
N LEU A 480 -9.99 -0.02 -19.46
CA LEU A 480 -9.44 0.36 -18.17
C LEU A 480 -8.72 -0.85 -17.54
N TYR A 481 -7.50 -0.67 -17.05
CA TYR A 481 -6.75 -1.70 -16.31
C TYR A 481 -6.47 -1.22 -14.89
N VAL A 482 -6.92 -1.98 -13.89
CA VAL A 482 -6.80 -1.65 -12.46
C VAL A 482 -6.08 -2.76 -11.70
N VAL A 483 -5.35 -2.40 -10.64
CA VAL A 483 -4.70 -3.38 -9.75
C VAL A 483 -5.76 -4.11 -8.92
N PRO A 484 -5.64 -5.43 -8.70
CA PRO A 484 -6.50 -6.19 -7.79
C PRO A 484 -6.39 -5.75 -6.32
N PRO A 485 -7.30 -6.19 -5.43
CA PRO A 485 -7.09 -6.11 -3.98
C PRO A 485 -5.71 -6.71 -3.62
N VAL A 486 -4.90 -6.04 -2.79
CA VAL A 486 -5.29 -5.01 -1.81
C VAL A 486 -5.42 -3.56 -2.34
N SER A 487 -5.28 -3.31 -3.64
CA SER A 487 -5.60 -2.00 -4.24
C SER A 487 -7.08 -1.64 -4.13
N SER A 488 -7.36 -0.33 -3.99
CA SER A 488 -8.69 0.23 -4.22
C SER A 488 -8.99 0.53 -5.71
N GLY A 489 -8.20 0.01 -6.65
CA GLY A 489 -8.40 0.19 -8.10
C GLY A 489 -9.78 -0.27 -8.60
N SER A 490 -10.34 -1.35 -8.02
CA SER A 490 -11.71 -1.78 -8.30
C SER A 490 -12.78 -0.79 -7.80
N VAL A 491 -12.48 0.02 -6.77
CA VAL A 491 -13.36 1.10 -6.30
C VAL A 491 -13.36 2.24 -7.32
N VAL A 492 -12.19 2.62 -7.86
CA VAL A 492 -12.09 3.60 -8.97
C VAL A 492 -12.85 3.13 -10.21
N ALA A 493 -12.68 1.87 -10.60
CA ALA A 493 -13.42 1.27 -11.71
C ALA A 493 -14.93 1.39 -11.51
N HIS A 494 -15.45 1.05 -10.33
CA HIS A 494 -16.89 1.11 -10.05
C HIS A 494 -17.46 2.54 -10.10
N VAL A 495 -16.74 3.54 -9.59
CA VAL A 495 -17.18 4.95 -9.71
C VAL A 495 -17.25 5.36 -11.18
N LEU A 496 -16.26 4.99 -12.00
CA LEU A 496 -16.27 5.24 -13.44
C LEU A 496 -17.39 4.47 -14.16
N ALA A 497 -17.68 3.23 -13.75
CA ALA A 497 -18.78 2.41 -14.26
C ALA A 497 -20.16 3.05 -14.01
N ILE A 498 -20.39 3.58 -12.79
CA ILE A 498 -21.58 4.36 -12.47
C ILE A 498 -21.64 5.59 -13.38
N LEU A 499 -20.56 6.37 -13.45
CA LEU A 499 -20.57 7.70 -14.08
C LEU A 499 -20.62 7.68 -15.61
N GLN A 500 -20.03 6.69 -16.29
CA GLN A 500 -19.94 6.70 -17.76
C GLN A 500 -21.31 6.79 -18.45
N GLY A 501 -22.31 6.06 -17.94
CA GLY A 501 -23.67 6.05 -18.51
C GLY A 501 -24.51 7.31 -18.26
N TYR A 502 -23.96 8.36 -17.63
CA TYR A 502 -24.54 9.71 -17.72
C TYR A 502 -24.20 10.43 -19.04
N ASN A 503 -23.22 9.95 -19.81
CA ASN A 503 -22.77 10.55 -21.08
C ASN A 503 -22.41 12.04 -20.94
N PHE A 504 -21.64 12.37 -19.91
CA PHE A 504 -21.25 13.74 -19.57
C PHE A 504 -20.53 14.49 -20.71
N THR A 505 -20.74 15.79 -20.75
CA THR A 505 -20.11 16.72 -21.70
C THR A 505 -19.69 18.02 -21.00
N ALA A 506 -18.90 18.87 -21.66
CA ALA A 506 -18.59 20.22 -21.16
C ALA A 506 -19.86 21.07 -20.86
N GLN A 507 -21.01 20.76 -21.48
CA GLN A 507 -22.27 21.46 -21.21
C GLN A 507 -22.76 21.23 -19.77
N ASP A 508 -22.46 20.08 -19.16
CA ASP A 508 -22.84 19.71 -17.79
C ASP A 508 -22.06 20.47 -16.70
N LEU A 509 -21.12 21.34 -17.11
CA LEU A 509 -20.40 22.29 -16.26
C LEU A 509 -20.73 23.77 -16.59
N SER A 510 -21.59 24.04 -17.58
CA SER A 510 -21.81 25.39 -18.14
C SER A 510 -22.58 26.37 -17.25
N THR A 511 -23.23 25.88 -16.19
CA THR A 511 -23.96 26.70 -15.20
C THR A 511 -23.80 26.09 -13.81
N GLU A 512 -23.95 26.88 -12.74
CA GLU A 512 -23.76 26.40 -11.37
C GLU A 512 -24.77 25.30 -10.95
N GLU A 513 -25.98 25.27 -11.51
CA GLU A 513 -26.95 24.18 -11.24
C GLU A 513 -26.61 22.89 -11.99
N LEU A 514 -26.05 22.97 -13.21
CA LEU A 514 -25.52 21.78 -13.89
C LEU A 514 -24.24 21.29 -13.18
N LYS A 515 -23.33 22.19 -12.82
CA LYS A 515 -22.12 21.86 -12.06
C LYS A 515 -22.46 21.28 -10.68
N ALA A 516 -23.45 21.81 -9.96
CA ALA A 516 -23.94 21.27 -8.69
C ALA A 516 -24.48 19.83 -8.85
N ARG A 517 -25.27 19.59 -9.90
CA ARG A 517 -25.79 18.25 -10.21
C ARG A 517 -24.69 17.27 -10.59
N THR A 518 -23.70 17.71 -11.36
CA THR A 518 -22.54 16.91 -11.76
C THR A 518 -21.70 16.52 -10.54
N ILE A 519 -21.34 17.48 -9.68
CA ILE A 519 -20.61 17.22 -8.41
C ILE A 519 -21.41 16.28 -7.50
N HIS A 520 -22.72 16.50 -7.38
CA HIS A 520 -23.62 15.62 -6.63
C HIS A 520 -23.59 14.18 -7.18
N ARG A 521 -23.75 13.97 -8.49
CA ARG A 521 -23.66 12.62 -9.10
C ARG A 521 -22.32 11.93 -8.83
N PHE A 522 -21.22 12.67 -8.86
CA PHE A 522 -19.89 12.15 -8.50
C PHE A 522 -19.87 11.73 -7.01
N ALA A 523 -20.34 12.58 -6.10
CA ALA A 523 -20.40 12.28 -4.67
C ALA A 523 -21.30 11.07 -4.34
N GLU A 524 -22.44 10.91 -5.01
CA GLU A 524 -23.29 9.72 -4.86
C GLU A 524 -22.63 8.46 -5.45
N ALA A 525 -21.96 8.56 -6.61
CA ALA A 525 -21.22 7.44 -7.21
C ALA A 525 -20.04 6.99 -6.34
N MET A 526 -19.27 7.94 -5.79
CA MET A 526 -18.23 7.68 -4.80
C MET A 526 -18.80 6.94 -3.59
N LYS A 527 -19.93 7.40 -3.03
CA LYS A 527 -20.59 6.73 -1.90
C LYS A 527 -20.97 5.27 -2.19
N PHE A 528 -21.54 4.98 -3.35
CA PHE A 528 -21.85 3.60 -3.76
C PHE A 528 -20.62 2.69 -3.90
N ALA A 529 -19.46 3.24 -4.27
CA ALA A 529 -18.22 2.46 -4.36
C ALA A 529 -17.52 2.31 -2.99
N PHE A 530 -17.44 3.38 -2.20
CA PHE A 530 -16.89 3.33 -0.84
C PHE A 530 -17.72 2.44 0.10
N ALA A 531 -19.03 2.30 -0.13
CA ALA A 531 -19.88 1.32 0.56
C ALA A 531 -19.41 -0.14 0.41
N GLN A 532 -18.62 -0.44 -0.63
CA GLN A 532 -18.12 -1.79 -0.93
C GLN A 532 -16.62 -1.96 -0.61
N ARG A 533 -15.84 -0.87 -0.45
CA ARG A 533 -14.41 -0.93 -0.08
C ARG A 533 -14.14 -1.79 1.17
N PRO A 534 -14.91 -1.70 2.28
CA PRO A 534 -14.67 -2.50 3.48
C PRO A 534 -14.79 -4.03 3.31
N GLU A 535 -15.38 -4.52 2.22
CA GLU A 535 -15.53 -5.95 1.95
C GLU A 535 -14.36 -6.51 1.12
N LEU A 536 -13.55 -5.63 0.52
CA LEU A 536 -12.27 -6.00 -0.09
C LEU A 536 -11.20 -6.27 0.98
N GLY A 537 -10.17 -7.03 0.61
CA GLY A 537 -9.08 -7.47 1.48
C GLY A 537 -8.09 -8.35 0.72
N ASP A 538 -7.07 -8.83 1.43
CA ASP A 538 -6.04 -9.71 0.88
C ASP A 538 -6.64 -11.04 0.36
N MET A 539 -6.48 -11.28 -0.94
CA MET A 539 -7.07 -12.44 -1.62
C MET A 539 -6.39 -13.78 -1.30
N HIS A 540 -5.30 -13.78 -0.52
CA HIS A 540 -4.73 -14.99 0.08
C HIS A 540 -5.54 -15.46 1.30
N PHE A 541 -6.28 -14.53 1.94
CA PHE A 541 -7.03 -14.77 3.17
C PHE A 541 -8.55 -14.78 2.95
N ILE A 542 -9.06 -14.09 1.90
CA ILE A 542 -10.50 -14.01 1.60
C ILE A 542 -10.83 -14.26 0.12
N ASP A 543 -12.05 -14.75 -0.15
CA ASP A 543 -12.57 -14.82 -1.52
C ASP A 543 -13.36 -13.56 -1.89
N ALA A 544 -12.67 -12.54 -2.39
CA ALA A 544 -13.28 -11.31 -2.89
C ALA A 544 -13.72 -11.38 -4.37
N ARG A 545 -13.62 -12.54 -5.05
CA ARG A 545 -13.68 -12.62 -6.54
C ARG A 545 -15.02 -12.16 -7.11
N GLU A 546 -16.14 -12.50 -6.48
CA GLU A 546 -17.47 -12.06 -6.95
C GLU A 546 -17.62 -10.53 -6.81
N LEU A 547 -17.17 -9.96 -5.67
CA LEU A 547 -17.24 -8.52 -5.43
C LEU A 547 -16.34 -7.75 -6.40
N VAL A 548 -15.12 -8.24 -6.66
CA VAL A 548 -14.23 -7.67 -7.67
C VAL A 548 -14.88 -7.73 -9.06
N SER A 549 -15.48 -8.86 -9.44
CA SER A 549 -16.19 -8.99 -10.73
C SER A 549 -17.38 -8.04 -10.85
N ARG A 550 -18.11 -7.80 -9.76
CA ARG A 550 -19.22 -6.82 -9.70
C ARG A 550 -18.70 -5.40 -9.85
N LEU A 551 -17.69 -4.99 -9.09
CA LEU A 551 -17.17 -3.62 -9.08
C LEU A 551 -16.54 -3.21 -10.42
N ASN A 552 -16.01 -4.16 -11.19
CA ASN A 552 -15.47 -3.93 -12.53
C ASN A 552 -16.48 -4.24 -13.65
N SER A 553 -17.79 -4.16 -13.36
CA SER A 553 -18.87 -4.42 -14.32
C SER A 553 -19.68 -3.15 -14.64
N PRO A 554 -19.78 -2.74 -15.92
CA PRO A 554 -20.69 -1.67 -16.35
C PRO A 554 -22.14 -1.91 -15.92
N ASP A 555 -22.65 -3.15 -15.99
CA ASP A 555 -24.01 -3.52 -15.58
C ASP A 555 -24.28 -3.25 -14.09
N PHE A 556 -23.27 -3.40 -13.22
CA PHE A 556 -23.40 -3.07 -11.80
C PHE A 556 -23.24 -1.57 -11.55
N GLY A 557 -22.46 -0.87 -12.37
CA GLY A 557 -22.46 0.59 -12.46
C GLY A 557 -23.85 1.14 -12.78
N ASP A 558 -24.51 0.58 -13.79
CA ASP A 558 -25.88 0.92 -14.21
C ASP A 558 -26.92 0.67 -13.10
N GLN A 559 -26.84 -0.48 -12.42
CA GLN A 559 -27.71 -0.81 -11.29
C GLN A 559 -27.60 0.18 -10.12
N ASN A 560 -26.43 0.77 -9.90
CA ASN A 560 -26.23 1.77 -8.86
C ASN A 560 -26.54 3.19 -9.36
N ARG A 561 -26.25 3.53 -10.62
CA ARG A 561 -26.68 4.78 -11.26
C ARG A 561 -28.20 4.95 -11.19
N ALA A 562 -28.96 3.86 -11.38
CA ALA A 562 -30.42 3.85 -11.29
C ALA A 562 -30.98 4.20 -9.88
N LYS A 563 -30.13 4.25 -8.84
CA LYS A 563 -30.51 4.60 -7.45
C LYS A 563 -30.19 6.06 -7.11
N ILE A 564 -29.40 6.76 -7.92
CA ILE A 564 -28.96 8.15 -7.67
C ILE A 564 -30.11 9.12 -7.99
N ASN A 565 -30.43 10.02 -7.06
CA ASN A 565 -31.45 11.05 -7.24
C ASN A 565 -30.83 12.44 -7.31
N ASP A 566 -30.78 13.03 -8.52
CA ASP A 566 -30.28 14.39 -8.85
C ASP A 566 -30.73 15.55 -7.93
N SER A 567 -31.72 15.32 -7.06
CA SER A 567 -32.30 16.30 -6.13
C SER A 567 -31.95 16.07 -4.65
N HIS A 568 -31.54 14.86 -4.22
CA HIS A 568 -31.18 14.60 -2.82
C HIS A 568 -30.26 13.39 -2.61
N VAL A 569 -29.41 13.44 -1.58
CA VAL A 569 -28.65 12.29 -1.05
C VAL A 569 -29.58 11.18 -0.52
N LEU A 570 -29.11 9.93 -0.49
CA LEU A 570 -29.76 8.84 0.27
C LEU A 570 -29.49 9.00 1.79
N PRO A 571 -30.38 8.49 2.69
CA PRO A 571 -30.44 8.95 4.08
C PRO A 571 -29.33 8.46 5.02
N ASP A 572 -28.69 7.32 4.73
CA ASP A 572 -27.70 6.67 5.59
C ASP A 572 -26.74 5.79 4.77
N ALA A 573 -25.70 5.25 5.42
CA ALA A 573 -24.68 4.43 4.77
C ALA A 573 -25.24 3.08 4.24
N GLN A 574 -26.21 2.52 4.96
CA GLN A 574 -26.87 1.27 4.60
C GLN A 574 -27.67 1.40 3.30
N ALA A 575 -28.24 2.57 3.00
CA ALA A 575 -28.90 2.86 1.73
C ALA A 575 -27.97 2.80 0.49
N TYR A 576 -26.66 3.01 0.67
CA TYR A 576 -25.65 2.77 -0.38
C TYR A 576 -25.14 1.32 -0.41
N GLY A 577 -25.56 0.48 0.54
CA GLY A 577 -25.17 -0.93 0.66
C GLY A 577 -23.99 -1.20 1.59
N ALA A 578 -23.62 -0.28 2.49
CA ALA A 578 -22.49 -0.46 3.39
C ALA A 578 -22.81 -1.39 4.57
N ASN A 579 -22.12 -2.53 4.65
CA ASN A 579 -22.25 -3.51 5.74
C ASN A 579 -21.26 -3.29 6.89
N PHE A 580 -20.12 -2.66 6.61
CA PHE A 580 -19.01 -2.43 7.56
C PHE A 580 -18.48 -1.00 7.46
N ALA A 581 -17.76 -0.54 8.48
CA ALA A 581 -17.00 0.71 8.40
C ALA A 581 -15.67 0.54 7.64
N ALA A 582 -15.22 1.63 7.03
CA ALA A 582 -13.83 1.83 6.63
C ALA A 582 -13.07 2.59 7.73
N ILE A 583 -11.74 2.48 7.71
CA ILE A 583 -10.83 3.44 8.33
C ILE A 583 -10.44 4.48 7.26
N GLU A 584 -10.11 5.70 7.69
CA GLU A 584 -9.53 6.73 6.82
C GLU A 584 -8.00 6.64 6.83
N ASP A 585 -7.42 6.08 5.78
CA ASP A 585 -5.97 6.08 5.53
C ASP A 585 -5.47 7.53 5.34
N LEU A 586 -4.33 7.89 5.96
CA LEU A 586 -3.84 9.28 6.10
C LEU A 586 -2.84 9.74 5.01
N ASP A 587 -2.33 10.96 5.17
CA ASP A 587 -1.31 11.55 4.30
C ASP A 587 0.07 10.87 4.46
N GLY A 588 0.67 10.39 3.36
CA GLY A 588 2.08 9.97 3.34
C GLY A 588 2.41 9.03 2.18
N THR A 589 2.09 9.49 0.96
CA THR A 589 2.16 8.70 -0.29
C THR A 589 2.86 9.48 -1.41
N SER A 590 3.39 8.78 -2.41
CA SER A 590 3.89 9.31 -3.68
C SER A 590 3.28 8.56 -4.87
N ASN A 591 3.09 9.25 -6.00
CA ASN A 591 2.69 8.61 -7.25
C ASN A 591 3.61 9.00 -8.41
N LEU A 592 3.92 8.03 -9.26
CA LEU A 592 4.75 8.20 -10.43
C LEU A 592 4.11 7.50 -11.64
N VAL A 593 4.24 8.11 -12.81
CA VAL A 593 3.77 7.54 -14.08
C VAL A 593 4.82 7.68 -15.18
N VAL A 594 4.91 6.66 -16.03
CA VAL A 594 5.85 6.55 -17.17
C VAL A 594 5.09 6.12 -18.42
N LEU A 595 5.43 6.72 -19.56
CA LEU A 595 5.08 6.22 -20.89
C LEU A 595 6.35 6.18 -21.75
N ALA A 596 6.73 4.99 -22.21
CA ALA A 596 7.95 4.75 -22.97
C ALA A 596 7.74 4.83 -24.50
N PRO A 597 8.81 5.01 -25.31
CA PRO A 597 8.69 5.17 -26.77
C PRO A 597 8.11 3.98 -27.54
N ASN A 598 8.18 2.77 -26.99
CA ASN A 598 7.52 1.59 -27.56
C ASN A 598 6.01 1.53 -27.23
N GLY A 599 5.51 2.43 -26.38
CA GLY A 599 4.13 2.50 -25.91
C GLY A 599 3.84 1.72 -24.63
N ASP A 600 4.82 1.04 -24.03
CA ASP A 600 4.71 0.45 -22.70
C ASP A 600 4.56 1.57 -21.65
N ALA A 601 3.85 1.28 -20.57
CA ALA A 601 3.58 2.26 -19.51
C ALA A 601 3.65 1.64 -18.12
N VAL A 602 3.94 2.50 -17.14
CA VAL A 602 3.87 2.17 -15.72
C VAL A 602 3.06 3.25 -15.02
N SER A 603 2.07 2.86 -14.23
CA SER A 603 1.52 3.69 -13.16
C SER A 603 1.84 3.01 -11.83
N VAL A 604 2.33 3.78 -10.85
CA VAL A 604 2.82 3.23 -9.59
C VAL A 604 2.61 4.21 -8.45
N THR A 605 2.02 3.71 -7.38
CA THR A 605 1.76 4.45 -6.15
C THR A 605 2.54 3.79 -5.02
N SER A 606 3.48 4.51 -4.40
CA SER A 606 4.32 4.03 -3.28
C SER A 606 4.02 4.83 -2.02
N SER A 607 4.15 4.21 -0.85
CA SER A 607 3.77 4.80 0.44
C SER A 607 4.70 4.32 1.55
N ILE A 608 4.81 5.15 2.60
CA ILE A 608 5.18 4.68 3.97
C ILE A 608 3.99 4.81 4.93
N ASN A 609 2.79 4.96 4.36
CA ASN A 609 1.51 5.27 4.98
C ASN A 609 1.37 6.71 5.51
N SER A 610 1.61 6.98 6.79
CA SER A 610 1.56 8.34 7.36
C SER A 610 2.82 9.16 7.04
N TYR A 611 2.81 10.48 7.25
CA TYR A 611 4.03 11.29 7.12
C TYR A 611 5.11 10.80 8.07
N PHE A 612 6.28 10.44 7.51
CA PHE A 612 7.38 9.75 8.21
C PHE A 612 7.01 8.38 8.81
N GLY A 613 5.93 7.76 8.33
CA GLY A 613 5.50 6.42 8.70
C GLY A 613 5.23 6.27 10.20
N SER A 614 5.88 5.27 10.81
CA SER A 614 5.93 5.01 12.26
C SER A 614 6.52 6.16 13.08
N GLY A 615 7.17 7.13 12.43
CA GLY A 615 8.03 8.14 13.05
C GLY A 615 9.46 7.65 13.29
N LEU A 616 9.76 6.37 13.07
CA LEU A 616 11.06 5.76 13.34
C LEU A 616 11.97 5.74 12.11
N ILE A 617 13.28 5.76 12.36
CA ILE A 617 14.31 5.76 11.32
C ILE A 617 15.55 4.97 11.79
N GLY A 618 16.00 4.02 10.98
CA GLY A 618 17.07 3.08 11.34
C GLY A 618 18.41 3.75 11.66
N PRO A 619 18.98 3.59 12.87
CA PRO A 619 20.32 4.08 13.19
C PRO A 619 21.42 3.58 12.25
N ARG A 620 21.44 2.29 11.90
CA ARG A 620 22.44 1.66 11.02
C ARG A 620 22.17 1.86 9.55
N THR A 621 20.89 1.84 9.16
CA THR A 621 20.44 1.81 7.76
C THR A 621 20.02 3.18 7.21
N GLY A 622 19.62 4.12 8.08
CA GLY A 622 19.04 5.41 7.69
C GLY A 622 17.65 5.32 7.04
N ILE A 623 17.00 4.15 7.05
CA ILE A 623 15.69 3.91 6.44
C ILE A 623 14.59 4.47 7.33
N VAL A 624 13.69 5.30 6.79
CA VAL A 624 12.41 5.67 7.44
C VAL A 624 11.44 4.51 7.32
N LEU A 625 10.83 4.11 8.45
CA LEU A 625 10.03 2.89 8.54
C LEU A 625 8.53 3.21 8.52
N ASN A 626 7.78 2.49 7.67
CA ASN A 626 6.33 2.65 7.49
C ASN A 626 5.52 2.47 8.79
N ASN A 627 4.27 2.94 8.78
CA ASN A 627 3.21 2.49 9.70
C ASN A 627 2.12 1.70 8.93
N GLY A 628 2.53 0.72 8.14
CA GLY A 628 1.65 -0.07 7.27
C GLY A 628 0.60 -0.88 8.03
N MET A 629 0.84 -1.19 9.32
CA MET A 629 -0.14 -1.87 10.19
C MET A 629 -1.38 -1.02 10.52
N ASN A 630 -1.30 0.31 10.38
CA ASN A 630 -2.42 1.22 10.65
C ASN A 630 -3.62 0.99 9.74
N ASP A 631 -3.40 0.49 8.52
CA ASP A 631 -4.45 0.34 7.51
C ASP A 631 -5.32 -0.91 7.72
N PHE A 632 -4.97 -1.79 8.67
CA PHE A 632 -5.85 -2.87 9.11
C PHE A 632 -7.01 -2.34 9.98
N ALA A 633 -8.08 -3.14 10.12
CA ALA A 633 -9.31 -2.81 10.83
C ALA A 633 -9.18 -2.72 12.37
N VAL A 634 -8.34 -1.81 12.88
CA VAL A 634 -8.15 -1.53 14.31
C VAL A 634 -9.48 -1.10 14.97
N LYS A 635 -9.68 -1.48 16.24
CA LYS A 635 -10.99 -1.53 16.91
C LYS A 635 -11.57 -0.18 17.39
N ASN A 636 -11.61 0.82 16.52
CA ASN A 636 -11.90 2.23 16.86
C ASN A 636 -13.11 2.85 16.11
N ASN A 637 -14.11 2.06 15.67
CA ASN A 637 -15.24 2.62 14.93
C ASN A 637 -16.24 3.40 15.81
N ILE A 638 -16.43 4.69 15.49
CA ILE A 638 -17.45 5.58 16.09
C ILE A 638 -18.78 5.60 15.32
N PHE A 639 -18.87 4.96 14.15
CA PHE A 639 -19.98 5.09 13.19
C PHE A 639 -21.03 3.97 13.25
N ALA A 640 -21.16 3.26 14.38
CA ALA A 640 -22.18 2.23 14.66
C ALA A 640 -22.25 0.99 13.72
N LEU A 641 -21.42 0.91 12.67
CA LEU A 641 -21.21 -0.28 11.84
C LEU A 641 -20.19 -1.26 12.50
N PRO A 642 -20.21 -2.56 12.17
CA PRO A 642 -19.11 -3.47 12.49
C PRO A 642 -17.82 -3.08 11.75
N GLN A 643 -16.66 -3.44 12.29
CA GLN A 643 -15.39 -3.31 11.57
C GLN A 643 -15.26 -4.34 10.46
N SER A 644 -14.55 -3.98 9.38
CA SER A 644 -14.24 -4.89 8.27
C SER A 644 -13.62 -6.19 8.78
N GLN A 645 -14.25 -7.32 8.44
CA GLN A 645 -13.71 -8.65 8.72
C GLN A 645 -12.66 -9.04 7.65
N SER A 646 -12.88 -8.61 6.41
CA SER A 646 -11.94 -8.76 5.28
C SER A 646 -10.54 -8.23 5.61
N ASN A 647 -10.48 -7.08 6.29
CA ASN A 647 -9.26 -6.34 6.59
C ASN A 647 -8.81 -6.43 8.06
N LYS A 648 -9.14 -7.51 8.78
CA LYS A 648 -8.57 -7.77 10.13
C LYS A 648 -7.08 -8.13 10.06
N ILE A 649 -6.32 -7.85 11.13
CA ILE A 649 -4.89 -8.20 11.25
C ILE A 649 -4.75 -9.72 11.35
N GLU A 650 -3.90 -10.30 10.51
CA GLU A 650 -3.48 -11.70 10.54
C GLU A 650 -2.01 -11.76 10.10
N ALA A 651 -1.20 -12.64 10.69
CA ALA A 651 0.22 -12.75 10.34
C ALA A 651 0.44 -13.01 8.83
N HIS A 652 1.45 -12.38 8.23
CA HIS A 652 1.79 -12.39 6.81
C HIS A 652 0.74 -11.85 5.82
N LYS A 653 -0.34 -11.24 6.31
CA LYS A 653 -1.40 -10.62 5.49
C LYS A 653 -1.02 -9.20 5.03
N ARG A 654 -1.52 -8.76 3.87
CA ARG A 654 -1.42 -7.37 3.41
C ARG A 654 -2.66 -6.57 3.83
N ALA A 655 -2.46 -5.32 4.26
CA ALA A 655 -3.56 -4.41 4.62
C ALA A 655 -4.23 -3.81 3.37
N MET A 656 -5.54 -3.52 3.43
CA MET A 656 -6.24 -2.80 2.34
C MET A 656 -5.64 -1.42 2.12
N SER A 657 -5.36 -1.09 0.86
CA SER A 657 -4.72 0.16 0.47
C SER A 657 -5.64 1.05 -0.37
N SER A 658 -5.53 2.37 -0.19
CA SER A 658 -6.14 3.35 -1.12
C SER A 658 -5.31 3.58 -2.40
N GLN A 659 -4.07 3.07 -2.47
CA GLN A 659 -3.22 3.11 -3.66
C GLN A 659 -3.98 2.57 -4.88
N SER A 660 -4.10 3.39 -5.93
CA SER A 660 -4.92 3.10 -7.12
C SER A 660 -4.20 3.56 -8.41
N PRO A 661 -3.15 2.86 -8.85
CA PRO A 661 -2.44 3.14 -10.10
C PRO A 661 -3.21 2.55 -11.31
N ILE A 662 -3.72 3.42 -12.17
CA ILE A 662 -4.66 3.06 -13.26
C ILE A 662 -4.05 3.32 -14.63
N LEU A 663 -4.37 2.45 -15.59
CA LEU A 663 -4.00 2.57 -17.01
C LEU A 663 -5.26 2.52 -17.88
N LEU A 664 -5.28 3.26 -18.99
CA LEU A 664 -6.38 3.28 -19.95
C LEU A 664 -5.82 3.15 -21.37
N ALA A 665 -6.19 2.08 -22.08
CA ALA A 665 -5.85 1.87 -23.49
C ALA A 665 -7.03 2.20 -24.39
N ASP A 666 -6.77 2.75 -25.57
CA ASP A 666 -7.75 2.72 -26.66
C ASP A 666 -7.94 1.29 -27.21
N LYS A 667 -9.01 1.06 -27.98
CA LYS A 667 -9.29 -0.20 -28.68
C LYS A 667 -8.15 -0.75 -29.57
N ASP A 668 -7.19 0.08 -29.97
CA ASP A 668 -6.04 -0.31 -30.79
C ASP A 668 -4.81 -0.66 -29.91
N GLY A 669 -4.95 -0.56 -28.58
CA GLY A 669 -3.97 -0.86 -27.55
C GLY A 669 -3.03 0.31 -27.23
N ASN A 670 -3.27 1.52 -27.69
CA ASN A 670 -2.41 2.65 -27.35
C ASN A 670 -2.80 3.22 -25.98
N MET A 671 -1.82 3.47 -25.12
CA MET A 671 -2.04 4.17 -23.86
C MET A 671 -2.62 5.56 -24.13
N LYS A 672 -3.86 5.76 -23.69
CA LYS A 672 -4.64 7.01 -23.75
C LYS A 672 -4.43 7.84 -22.48
N MET A 673 -4.35 7.16 -21.34
CA MET A 673 -4.04 7.74 -20.03
C MET A 673 -3.24 6.75 -19.16
N VAL A 674 -2.29 7.30 -18.41
CA VAL A 674 -1.49 6.64 -17.36
C VAL A 674 -1.62 7.56 -16.14
N ILE A 675 -2.26 7.12 -15.06
CA ILE A 675 -2.65 8.00 -13.95
C ILE A 675 -2.59 7.29 -12.59
N GLY A 676 -2.25 8.05 -11.56
CA GLY A 676 -2.47 7.66 -10.17
C GLY A 676 -2.39 8.90 -9.27
N ALA A 677 -2.54 8.72 -7.97
CA ALA A 677 -2.51 9.81 -7.01
C ALA A 677 -1.94 9.39 -5.65
N ALA A 678 -1.60 10.39 -4.84
CA ALA A 678 -1.20 10.30 -3.44
C ALA A 678 -2.18 11.07 -2.53
N GLY A 679 -2.21 10.71 -1.24
CA GLY A 679 -3.08 11.33 -0.22
C GLY A 679 -4.15 10.38 0.34
N GLY A 680 -3.73 9.21 0.83
CA GLY A 680 -4.62 8.26 1.53
C GLY A 680 -5.90 7.91 0.77
N SER A 681 -7.02 7.88 1.48
CA SER A 681 -8.36 7.63 0.93
C SER A 681 -8.80 8.57 -0.21
N LYS A 682 -8.20 9.76 -0.33
CA LYS A 682 -8.51 10.77 -1.36
C LYS A 682 -7.87 10.47 -2.73
N ILE A 683 -7.05 9.42 -2.82
CA ILE A 683 -6.51 8.91 -4.09
C ILE A 683 -7.63 8.50 -5.05
N ILE A 684 -8.61 7.73 -4.54
CA ILE A 684 -9.73 7.17 -5.30
C ILE A 684 -10.56 8.26 -6.02
N PRO A 685 -11.15 9.25 -5.32
CA PRO A 685 -11.92 10.32 -5.96
C PRO A 685 -11.06 11.21 -6.88
N ALA A 686 -9.80 11.49 -6.52
CA ALA A 686 -8.94 12.37 -7.33
C ALA A 686 -8.60 11.78 -8.71
N VAL A 687 -8.35 10.47 -8.78
CA VAL A 687 -8.15 9.77 -10.06
C VAL A 687 -9.43 9.81 -10.89
N VAL A 688 -10.60 9.60 -10.29
CA VAL A 688 -11.91 9.72 -10.97
C VAL A 688 -12.14 11.13 -11.50
N GLU A 689 -11.93 12.17 -10.68
CA GLU A 689 -12.10 13.57 -11.06
C GLU A 689 -11.20 13.92 -12.26
N VAL A 690 -9.91 13.65 -12.18
CA VAL A 690 -8.96 14.00 -13.26
C VAL A 690 -9.26 13.20 -14.53
N ALA A 691 -9.55 11.89 -14.42
CA ALA A 691 -9.91 11.07 -15.57
C ALA A 691 -11.16 11.61 -16.28
N ALA A 692 -12.25 11.87 -15.55
CA ALA A 692 -13.48 12.40 -16.11
C ALA A 692 -13.32 13.81 -16.72
N ASN A 693 -12.47 14.65 -16.12
CA ASN A 693 -12.16 15.99 -16.64
C ASN A 693 -11.54 15.95 -18.04
N VAL A 694 -10.64 15.00 -18.30
CA VAL A 694 -10.05 14.79 -19.64
C VAL A 694 -11.01 14.04 -20.57
N LEU A 695 -11.63 12.95 -20.11
CA LEU A 695 -12.38 12.02 -20.96
C LEU A 695 -13.75 12.54 -21.40
N TRP A 696 -14.47 13.26 -20.53
CA TRP A 696 -15.87 13.64 -20.75
C TRP A 696 -16.07 15.16 -20.78
N PHE A 697 -15.39 15.91 -19.90
CA PHE A 697 -15.50 17.37 -19.86
C PHE A 697 -14.57 18.08 -20.86
N GLY A 698 -13.73 17.35 -21.61
CA GLY A 698 -12.92 17.87 -22.71
C GLY A 698 -11.82 18.84 -22.30
N LYS A 699 -11.38 18.80 -21.04
CA LYS A 699 -10.28 19.63 -20.53
C LYS A 699 -8.92 19.07 -20.99
N ASP A 700 -7.92 19.94 -21.10
CA ASP A 700 -6.54 19.47 -21.20
C ASP A 700 -6.07 18.85 -19.86
N LEU A 701 -4.98 18.07 -19.92
CA LEU A 701 -4.49 17.31 -18.76
C LEU A 701 -4.13 18.21 -17.56
N ARG A 702 -3.61 19.41 -17.81
CA ARG A 702 -3.30 20.37 -16.76
C ARG A 702 -4.59 20.99 -16.20
N GLN A 703 -5.53 21.40 -17.04
CA GLN A 703 -6.85 21.88 -16.60
C GLN A 703 -7.64 20.84 -15.79
N ALA A 704 -7.36 19.55 -15.98
CA ALA A 704 -7.91 18.47 -15.19
C ALA A 704 -7.22 18.34 -13.82
N VAL A 705 -5.89 18.34 -13.76
CA VAL A 705 -5.12 18.22 -12.50
C VAL A 705 -5.17 19.49 -11.63
N ASP A 706 -5.05 20.68 -12.23
CA ASP A 706 -5.13 21.98 -11.52
C ASP A 706 -6.56 22.31 -11.02
N ALA A 707 -7.58 21.56 -11.46
CA ALA A 707 -8.97 21.80 -11.05
C ALA A 707 -9.14 21.71 -9.52
N PRO A 708 -9.98 22.57 -8.90
CA PRO A 708 -10.38 22.39 -7.51
C PRO A 708 -11.17 21.10 -7.31
N ARG A 709 -10.87 20.38 -6.23
CA ARG A 709 -11.36 19.02 -5.96
C ARG A 709 -12.39 18.93 -4.85
N PHE A 710 -13.16 17.84 -4.88
CA PHE A 710 -14.11 17.47 -3.84
C PHE A 710 -14.05 15.96 -3.55
N TYR A 711 -14.26 15.60 -2.28
CA TYR A 711 -13.99 14.26 -1.77
C TYR A 711 -15.18 13.74 -0.94
N HIS A 712 -15.57 12.49 -1.13
CA HIS A 712 -16.59 11.84 -0.30
C HIS A 712 -16.30 10.34 -0.18
N GLN A 713 -15.96 9.88 1.03
CA GLN A 713 -15.51 8.50 1.30
C GLN A 713 -16.62 7.62 1.90
N LEU A 714 -17.89 7.99 1.69
CA LEU A 714 -19.07 7.57 2.46
C LEU A 714 -19.05 7.91 3.96
N MET A 715 -18.01 7.49 4.68
CA MET A 715 -17.83 7.74 6.10
C MET A 715 -16.51 8.50 6.33
N PRO A 716 -16.50 9.63 7.06
CA PRO A 716 -17.66 10.37 7.57
C PRO A 716 -18.58 10.88 6.44
N ASP A 717 -19.89 11.02 6.72
CA ASP A 717 -20.87 11.53 5.76
C ASP A 717 -20.78 13.05 5.61
N VAL A 718 -19.71 13.48 4.93
CA VAL A 718 -19.43 14.85 4.48
C VAL A 718 -18.87 14.84 3.06
N LEU A 719 -19.24 15.87 2.30
CA LEU A 719 -18.58 16.25 1.07
C LEU A 719 -17.49 17.26 1.43
N GLU A 720 -16.23 16.82 1.44
CA GLU A 720 -15.11 17.74 1.57
C GLU A 720 -14.89 18.48 0.24
N TYR A 721 -14.45 19.74 0.30
CA TYR A 721 -14.12 20.53 -0.88
C TYR A 721 -12.95 21.47 -0.58
N GLU A 722 -12.12 21.74 -1.59
CA GLU A 722 -10.99 22.65 -1.45
C GLU A 722 -11.44 24.12 -1.29
N GLU A 723 -10.86 24.79 -0.30
CA GLU A 723 -11.07 26.21 -0.02
C GLU A 723 -10.79 27.11 -1.25
N ASP A 724 -11.54 28.21 -1.38
CA ASP A 724 -11.56 29.15 -2.51
C ASP A 724 -11.87 28.57 -3.92
N GLY A 725 -12.00 27.24 -4.07
CA GLY A 725 -12.23 26.57 -5.35
C GLY A 725 -13.67 26.57 -5.88
N PHE A 726 -14.65 26.90 -5.03
CA PHE A 726 -16.08 26.71 -5.30
C PHE A 726 -16.89 27.95 -4.89
N THR A 727 -17.89 28.34 -5.67
CA THR A 727 -18.69 29.54 -5.38
C THR A 727 -19.73 29.26 -4.30
N GLU A 728 -20.06 30.28 -3.49
CA GLU A 728 -21.11 30.17 -2.47
C GLU A 728 -22.46 29.73 -3.06
N SER A 729 -22.80 30.18 -4.27
CA SER A 729 -23.99 29.71 -5.01
C SER A 729 -23.96 28.21 -5.32
N LEU A 730 -22.80 27.66 -5.67
CA LEU A 730 -22.62 26.24 -5.93
C LEU A 730 -22.72 25.41 -4.65
N LEU A 731 -22.10 25.88 -3.56
CA LEU A 731 -22.16 25.25 -2.24
C LEU A 731 -23.61 25.25 -1.70
N GLN A 732 -24.37 26.33 -1.89
CA GLN A 732 -25.80 26.36 -1.54
C GLN A 732 -26.64 25.36 -2.36
N LEU A 733 -26.33 25.16 -3.65
CA LEU A 733 -27.02 24.18 -4.51
C LEU A 733 -26.66 22.72 -4.19
N LEU A 734 -25.50 22.47 -3.59
CA LEU A 734 -25.11 21.17 -3.03
C LEU A 734 -25.73 20.94 -1.64
N THR A 735 -25.74 21.96 -0.78
CA THR A 735 -26.42 21.92 0.53
C THR A 735 -27.92 21.67 0.37
N LYS A 736 -28.56 22.27 -0.64
CA LYS A 736 -29.97 22.04 -0.98
C LYS A 736 -30.27 20.59 -1.40
N ARG A 737 -29.26 19.84 -1.87
CA ARG A 737 -29.32 18.40 -2.16
C ARG A 737 -29.02 17.52 -0.93
N GLY A 738 -28.79 18.12 0.23
CA GLY A 738 -28.56 17.41 1.49
C GLY A 738 -27.10 17.05 1.77
N HIS A 739 -26.13 17.47 0.93
CA HIS A 739 -24.71 17.26 1.25
C HIS A 739 -24.31 18.10 2.48
N LYS A 740 -23.67 17.46 3.45
CA LYS A 740 -22.99 18.15 4.56
C LYS A 740 -21.62 18.60 4.07
N LEU A 741 -21.39 19.90 3.98
CA LEU A 741 -20.18 20.45 3.35
C LEU A 741 -19.07 20.73 4.38
N LYS A 742 -17.83 20.38 4.04
CA LYS A 742 -16.63 20.63 4.86
C LYS A 742 -15.52 21.24 3.99
N SER A 743 -15.19 22.50 4.23
CA SER A 743 -14.02 23.11 3.57
C SER A 743 -12.74 22.47 4.11
N ILE A 744 -11.80 22.15 3.22
CA ILE A 744 -10.44 21.72 3.56
C ILE A 744 -9.41 22.59 2.84
N SER A 745 -8.18 22.62 3.34
CA SER A 745 -7.12 23.36 2.65
C SER A 745 -6.66 22.61 1.41
N VAL A 746 -6.36 23.37 0.34
CA VAL A 746 -5.66 22.87 -0.86
C VAL A 746 -4.35 22.16 -0.49
N LYS A 747 -3.73 22.54 0.65
CA LYS A 747 -2.51 21.93 1.19
C LYS A 747 -2.70 20.51 1.74
N THR A 748 -3.93 20.07 1.98
CA THR A 748 -4.35 18.74 2.44
C THR A 748 -5.29 18.05 1.42
N GLY A 749 -5.21 18.49 0.16
CA GLY A 749 -5.80 17.79 -0.98
C GLY A 749 -4.92 16.63 -1.45
N SER A 750 -5.48 15.78 -2.30
CA SER A 750 -4.74 14.75 -3.01
C SER A 750 -3.68 15.34 -3.94
N VAL A 751 -2.79 14.49 -4.46
CA VAL A 751 -1.72 14.88 -5.39
C VAL A 751 -1.73 13.91 -6.57
N VAL A 752 -2.00 14.40 -7.78
CA VAL A 752 -2.12 13.57 -8.99
C VAL A 752 -0.84 13.69 -9.86
N THR A 753 -0.36 12.55 -10.37
CA THR A 753 0.62 12.53 -11.46
C THR A 753 0.05 11.73 -12.62
N ALA A 754 0.05 12.34 -13.81
CA ALA A 754 -0.67 11.82 -14.96
C ALA A 754 0.08 12.07 -16.28
N ILE A 755 -0.09 11.14 -17.22
CA ILE A 755 0.25 11.26 -18.63
C ILE A 755 -1.01 10.96 -19.43
N SER A 756 -1.27 11.73 -20.48
CA SER A 756 -2.27 11.41 -21.50
C SER A 756 -1.66 11.55 -22.89
N ARG A 757 -2.24 10.88 -23.88
CA ARG A 757 -1.71 10.86 -25.25
C ARG A 757 -2.84 11.02 -26.26
N ASN A 758 -2.56 11.74 -27.33
CA ASN A 758 -3.37 11.74 -28.55
C ASN A 758 -2.48 11.41 -29.77
N ALA A 759 -3.03 11.56 -30.98
CA ALA A 759 -2.31 11.27 -32.22
C ALA A 759 -1.14 12.23 -32.54
N THR A 760 -0.97 13.34 -31.81
CA THR A 760 0.01 14.40 -32.10
C THR A 760 1.04 14.64 -31.00
N ALA A 761 0.76 14.29 -29.74
CA ALA A 761 1.70 14.45 -28.63
C ALA A 761 1.39 13.55 -27.43
N ILE A 762 2.42 13.38 -26.59
CA ILE A 762 2.31 12.91 -25.21
C ILE A 762 2.27 14.15 -24.30
N TYR A 763 1.26 14.23 -23.44
CA TYR A 763 1.09 15.29 -22.45
C TYR A 763 1.37 14.71 -21.06
N ALA A 764 2.14 15.42 -20.25
CA ALA A 764 2.40 15.03 -18.86
C ALA A 764 2.10 16.19 -17.92
N ASN A 765 1.55 15.90 -16.74
CA ASN A 765 1.37 16.90 -15.70
C ASN A 765 1.56 16.28 -14.31
N ALA A 766 2.12 17.08 -13.39
CA ALA A 766 2.31 16.77 -11.99
C ALA A 766 1.72 17.90 -11.14
N ASP A 767 0.96 17.54 -10.12
CA ASP A 767 0.11 18.46 -9.36
C ASP A 767 0.88 19.57 -8.64
N TYR A 768 0.38 20.80 -8.79
CA TYR A 768 0.92 21.99 -8.16
C TYR A 768 0.87 21.94 -6.61
N ARG A 769 -0.05 21.15 -6.03
CA ARG A 769 -0.23 20.99 -4.57
C ARG A 769 1.01 20.41 -3.87
N LYS A 770 1.78 19.55 -4.55
CA LYS A 770 3.07 18.99 -4.09
C LYS A 770 4.29 19.61 -4.79
N ARG A 771 4.06 20.35 -5.89
CA ARG A 771 5.08 20.91 -6.79
C ARG A 771 5.92 19.83 -7.48
N GLY A 772 5.23 18.82 -8.00
CA GLY A 772 5.84 17.77 -8.81
C GLY A 772 6.40 18.29 -10.14
N GLY A 773 7.09 17.41 -10.85
CA GLY A 773 7.74 17.71 -12.13
C GLY A 773 7.37 16.74 -13.24
N VAL A 774 7.74 17.11 -14.45
CA VAL A 774 7.58 16.32 -15.67
C VAL A 774 8.83 16.42 -16.54
N ALA A 775 9.19 15.32 -17.19
CA ALA A 775 10.28 15.27 -18.14
C ALA A 775 9.97 14.27 -19.27
N GLY A 776 10.60 14.46 -20.43
CA GLY A 776 10.34 13.67 -21.62
C GLY A 776 11.12 14.21 -22.81
N PHE A 777 10.89 13.62 -23.98
CA PHE A 777 11.57 13.94 -25.25
C PHE A 777 10.69 13.62 -26.46
#